data_AF-Q3KNS1-F1
#
_entry.id   AF-Q3KNS1-F1
#
_cell.length_a   1.000
_cell.length_b   1.000
_cell.length_c   1.000
_cell.angle_alpha   90.00
_cell.angle_beta   90.00
_cell.angle_gamma   90.00
#
_symmetry.space_group_name_H-M   'P 1'
#
loop_
_entity.id
_entity.type
_entity.pdbx_description
1 polymer ?
#
loop_
_entity_poly.entity_id
_entity_poly.type
_entity_poly.pdbx_seq_one_letter_code
_entity_poly.pdbx_strand_id
1 'polypeptide(L)'
;MPWVEPKPRPGPEQKPKLTKPDSATGPQWYQESQESESEGKQPPPGPLAPPKSPEPSGPLASEQDAPLPEGDDAPPRPSMLDDAPRLPLELDDAPLPEEETPEPTAICRHRHRCHTDCLEGLLSRTFQWLGWQVGAHPWIFLLAPLMLTAALGTGFLYLPKDEEEDLEEHYTPVGSPAKAERRFVQGHFTTNDSYRFSASRRSTEANFVSLLVVSYSDSLLDPATFAEVSKLDGAVQDLRVAREKGSQIQYQQVCARYRALCVPPNPILYAWQVNKTLNLSSISFPAYNHGRHPLYLTGFFGGYILGGSLGMGQLLLRAKAMRLLYYLKTEDPEYDVQSKQWLTHLLDQFTNIKNILALKKIEVVHFTSLSRQLEFEATSVTVIPVFHLAYILIILFAVTSCFRFDCIRNKMCVAAFGVISAFLAVVSGFGLLLHIGVPFVIIVANSPFLILGVGVDDMFIMISAWHKTNLADDIRERMSNVYSKAAVSITITTITNILALYTGIMSSFRSVQCFCIYTGMTLLFCYFYNITCFGAFMALDGKREVVCLCWLKKADPKWPSFKKFCCFPFGSVPDEHGTDIHPISLFFRDYFGPFLTRSESKYFVVFIYVLYIISSIYGCFHVQEGLDLRNLASDDSYITPYFNVEENYFSDYGPRVMVIVTKKVDYWDKDVRQKLENCTKIFEKNVYVDKNLTEFWLDAYVQYLKGNSQDPNEKNTFMNNIPDFLSNFPNFQHDINISSSNEIISSRGFIQTTDVSSSAKKKILLFQLRRIAEDCQIPLMVYNQAFIYFDQYAAILEDTVRNVLVASAAMFIVSLLLIPYPLCSLWVTFAIGSVIVGVTGFMAFWKVNLDSISMINLVICIGFSFDFSVHISYAFVSSSQPSVNQKSVEALYLLGYPVLQSAISTIIGVCVLAAAKAYIFRTFFKIMFLVMIFGAAHGLIFIPVFLTFFGRFI
;
A
#
# COMPACT_ATOMS: atom_id res chain seq x y z
N MET A 1 -3.93 19.27 -14.42
CA MET A 1 -3.02 18.98 -15.54
C MET A 1 -3.81 18.99 -16.85
N PRO A 2 -3.41 19.77 -17.86
CA PRO A 2 -3.46 19.26 -19.23
C PRO A 2 -2.24 18.34 -19.40
N TRP A 3 -2.46 17.03 -19.46
CA TRP A 3 -1.41 16.14 -19.97
C TRP A 3 -1.23 16.48 -21.43
N VAL A 4 -0.07 17.03 -21.81
CA VAL A 4 0.30 17.12 -23.22
C VAL A 4 0.54 15.68 -23.68
N GLU A 5 -0.34 15.18 -24.53
CA GLU A 5 -0.26 13.80 -25.04
C GLU A 5 1.15 13.52 -25.58
N PRO A 6 1.81 12.43 -25.18
CA PRO A 6 2.92 11.92 -25.97
C PRO A 6 2.32 11.54 -27.34
N LYS A 7 2.80 12.17 -28.41
CA LYS A 7 2.41 11.80 -29.77
C LYS A 7 2.48 10.28 -29.91
N PRO A 8 1.40 9.59 -30.33
CA PRO A 8 1.45 8.15 -30.49
C PRO A 8 2.55 7.84 -31.51
N ARG A 9 3.49 6.95 -31.15
CA ARG A 9 4.26 6.23 -32.17
C ARG A 9 3.22 5.54 -33.07
N PRO A 10 3.41 5.51 -34.40
CA PRO A 10 2.44 4.91 -35.30
C PRO A 10 2.41 3.39 -35.10
N GLY A 11 1.58 2.93 -34.18
CA GLY A 11 1.19 1.53 -34.06
C GLY A 11 0.32 1.14 -35.27
N PRO A 12 0.46 -0.08 -35.80
CA PRO A 12 -0.33 -0.53 -36.94
C PRO A 12 -1.82 -0.55 -36.58
N GLU A 13 -2.60 0.18 -37.37
CA GLU A 13 -4.03 0.37 -37.18
C GLU A 13 -4.82 -0.89 -37.53
N GLN A 14 -5.01 -1.80 -36.57
CA GLN A 14 -6.03 -2.86 -36.67
C GLN A 14 -6.44 -3.38 -35.28
N LYS A 15 -7.47 -2.77 -34.68
CA LYS A 15 -8.28 -3.44 -33.64
C LYS A 15 -9.16 -4.49 -34.32
N PRO A 16 -9.04 -5.79 -34.00
CA PRO A 16 -10.08 -6.74 -34.35
C PRO A 16 -11.32 -6.40 -33.54
N LYS A 17 -12.43 -6.07 -34.20
CA LYS A 17 -13.74 -6.05 -33.54
C LYS A 17 -14.04 -7.47 -33.08
N LEU A 18 -14.03 -7.73 -31.78
CA LEU A 18 -14.51 -9.00 -31.24
C LEU A 18 -16.05 -9.01 -31.32
N THR A 19 -16.54 -9.44 -32.48
CA THR A 19 -17.97 -9.52 -32.79
C THR A 19 -18.62 -10.60 -31.93
N LYS A 20 -19.63 -10.24 -31.12
CA LYS A 20 -20.54 -11.22 -30.52
C LYS A 20 -21.30 -11.98 -31.62
N PRO A 21 -21.43 -13.30 -31.54
CA PRO A 21 -22.55 -14.02 -32.14
C PRO A 21 -23.73 -13.99 -31.16
N ASP A 22 -24.86 -13.43 -31.58
CA ASP A 22 -26.13 -13.53 -30.86
C ASP A 22 -26.82 -14.89 -31.12
N SER A 23 -27.80 -15.22 -30.27
CA SER A 23 -28.73 -16.38 -30.34
C SER A 23 -28.14 -17.76 -29.97
N ALA A 24 -28.82 -18.67 -29.25
CA ALA A 24 -30.20 -18.64 -28.74
C ALA A 24 -30.38 -19.48 -27.44
N THR A 25 -31.45 -19.20 -26.68
CA THR A 25 -32.19 -20.13 -25.75
C THR A 25 -31.36 -20.98 -24.76
N GLY A 26 -31.37 -20.73 -23.45
CA GLY A 26 -32.48 -20.99 -22.50
C GLY A 26 -31.97 -21.08 -21.04
N PRO A 27 -32.83 -21.15 -20.00
CA PRO A 27 -32.74 -20.12 -18.94
C PRO A 27 -32.37 -20.53 -17.49
N GLN A 28 -31.91 -19.52 -16.74
CA GLN A 28 -32.09 -19.22 -15.30
C GLN A 28 -32.03 -20.34 -14.24
N TRP A 29 -31.01 -20.34 -13.36
CA TRP A 29 -31.13 -20.62 -11.91
C TRP A 29 -30.03 -19.86 -11.10
N TYR A 30 -30.45 -19.08 -10.08
CA TYR A 30 -29.79 -18.67 -8.80
C TYR A 30 -28.34 -18.11 -8.80
N GLN A 31 -27.95 -17.02 -8.11
CA GLN A 31 -28.39 -16.29 -6.89
C GLN A 31 -27.94 -16.88 -5.54
N GLU A 32 -26.97 -16.18 -4.92
CA GLU A 32 -26.53 -16.16 -3.50
C GLU A 32 -26.30 -17.49 -2.74
N SER A 33 -25.02 -17.79 -2.46
CA SER A 33 -24.61 -18.62 -1.31
C SER A 33 -23.19 -18.30 -0.83
N GLN A 34 -23.03 -18.14 0.49
CA GLN A 34 -21.76 -18.42 1.19
C GLN A 34 -21.55 -19.94 1.26
N GLU A 35 -20.39 -20.39 1.75
CA GLU A 35 -20.05 -21.81 1.95
C GLU A 35 -19.95 -22.59 0.61
N SER A 36 -19.34 -23.78 0.49
CA SER A 36 -18.60 -24.65 1.41
C SER A 36 -17.48 -25.37 0.62
N GLU A 37 -16.74 -26.25 1.29
CA GLU A 37 -15.76 -27.18 0.70
C GLU A 37 -16.35 -28.03 -0.44
N SER A 38 -15.52 -28.37 -1.44
CA SER A 38 -15.77 -29.53 -2.31
C SER A 38 -14.58 -30.47 -2.28
N GLU A 39 -14.78 -31.65 -1.69
CA GLU A 39 -13.84 -32.78 -1.72
C GLU A 39 -13.46 -33.15 -3.16
N GLY A 40 -12.20 -33.58 -3.42
CA GLY A 40 -11.80 -33.80 -4.81
C GLY A 40 -10.47 -34.47 -5.17
N LYS A 41 -9.62 -34.88 -4.21
CA LYS A 41 -8.56 -35.91 -4.40
C LYS A 41 -7.77 -36.17 -3.11
N GLN A 42 -7.71 -37.44 -2.69
CA GLN A 42 -6.95 -37.86 -1.51
C GLN A 42 -5.43 -37.79 -1.74
N PRO A 43 -4.64 -37.21 -0.82
CA PRO A 43 -3.23 -37.52 -0.64
C PRO A 43 -3.06 -38.78 0.24
N PRO A 44 -1.91 -39.48 0.18
CA PRO A 44 -1.64 -40.65 1.03
C PRO A 44 -1.40 -40.24 2.51
N PRO A 45 -1.60 -41.15 3.48
CA PRO A 45 -1.55 -40.81 4.90
C PRO A 45 -0.11 -40.60 5.39
N GLY A 46 0.19 -39.38 5.86
CA GLY A 46 1.40 -39.06 6.63
C GLY A 46 1.23 -39.38 8.13
N PRO A 47 2.31 -39.69 8.88
CA PRO A 47 2.17 -40.29 10.21
C PRO A 47 2.04 -39.27 11.35
N LEU A 48 1.08 -39.52 12.24
CA LEU A 48 1.13 -39.36 13.71
C LEU A 48 2.01 -38.23 14.29
N ALA A 49 1.36 -37.13 14.71
CA ALA A 49 1.91 -36.25 15.73
C ALA A 49 1.75 -36.88 17.14
N PRO A 50 2.74 -36.77 18.05
CA PRO A 50 2.62 -37.24 19.42
C PRO A 50 1.71 -36.32 20.28
N PRO A 51 1.14 -36.84 21.39
CA PRO A 51 0.02 -36.20 22.07
C PRO A 51 0.40 -35.00 22.96
N LYS A 52 -0.55 -34.08 23.13
CA LYS A 52 -0.51 -33.07 24.21
C LYS A 52 -0.64 -33.76 25.58
N SER A 53 0.20 -33.38 26.53
CA SER A 53 0.04 -33.71 27.95
C SER A 53 -1.05 -32.86 28.61
N PRO A 54 -1.73 -33.37 29.67
CA PRO A 54 -2.91 -32.72 30.26
C PRO A 54 -2.59 -31.80 31.45
N GLU A 55 -3.52 -30.85 31.67
CA GLU A 55 -4.17 -30.42 32.92
C GLU A 55 -3.62 -30.88 34.31
N PRO A 56 -3.78 -30.05 35.38
CA PRO A 56 -5.09 -29.99 36.04
C PRO A 56 -5.56 -28.64 36.61
N SER A 57 -6.88 -28.56 36.76
CA SER A 57 -7.66 -27.53 37.48
C SER A 57 -7.72 -27.78 39.01
N GLY A 58 -8.05 -26.74 39.80
CA GLY A 58 -8.28 -26.82 41.25
C GLY A 58 -9.00 -25.57 41.83
N PRO A 59 -9.81 -25.69 42.91
CA PRO A 59 -11.17 -25.10 42.89
C PRO A 59 -11.68 -24.42 44.21
N LEU A 60 -13.01 -24.15 44.30
CA LEU A 60 -13.84 -23.64 45.44
C LEU A 60 -13.72 -22.11 45.75
N ALA A 61 -14.70 -21.36 46.31
CA ALA A 61 -16.11 -21.58 46.78
C ALA A 61 -16.87 -20.21 46.93
N SER A 62 -18.12 -20.11 47.48
CA SER A 62 -19.42 -20.52 46.89
C SER A 62 -20.65 -20.39 47.87
N GLU A 63 -21.05 -19.18 48.29
CA GLU A 63 -22.26 -18.87 49.14
C GLU A 63 -22.94 -17.58 48.57
N GLN A 64 -24.25 -17.44 48.29
CA GLN A 64 -25.51 -17.60 49.09
C GLN A 64 -25.56 -16.60 50.27
N ASP A 65 -26.59 -15.75 50.49
CA ASP A 65 -28.05 -16.01 50.49
C ASP A 65 -28.96 -14.78 50.09
N ALA A 66 -30.28 -14.88 50.30
CA ALA A 66 -31.36 -14.09 49.66
C ALA A 66 -32.17 -13.10 50.61
N PRO A 67 -33.51 -12.87 50.54
CA PRO A 67 -34.09 -11.69 49.82
C PRO A 67 -35.34 -10.95 50.45
N LEU A 68 -35.95 -10.00 49.68
CA LEU A 68 -37.37 -9.49 49.73
C LEU A 68 -37.76 -8.46 50.86
N PRO A 69 -38.99 -7.84 50.91
CA PRO A 69 -39.30 -6.54 50.26
C PRO A 69 -40.20 -5.58 51.12
N GLU A 70 -41.11 -4.80 50.47
CA GLU A 70 -42.17 -3.88 51.02
C GLU A 70 -41.71 -2.45 51.43
N GLY A 71 -42.47 -1.36 51.20
CA GLY A 71 -43.82 -1.22 50.61
C GLY A 71 -44.16 0.22 50.17
N ASP A 72 -45.46 0.43 49.85
CA ASP A 72 -46.21 1.58 49.30
C ASP A 72 -45.87 3.01 49.85
N ASP A 73 -46.19 4.15 49.20
CA ASP A 73 -47.50 4.60 48.69
C ASP A 73 -47.45 5.60 47.50
N ALA A 74 -48.60 5.77 46.83
CA ALA A 74 -48.82 6.65 45.66
C ALA A 74 -49.98 7.67 45.90
N PRO A 75 -50.75 8.12 44.87
CA PRO A 75 -50.57 9.24 43.92
C PRO A 75 -51.57 10.42 44.26
N PRO A 76 -52.23 11.24 43.37
CA PRO A 76 -52.14 11.48 41.91
C PRO A 76 -52.25 12.96 41.37
N ARG A 77 -51.78 13.17 40.12
CA ARG A 77 -52.33 13.93 38.93
C ARG A 77 -53.43 15.04 39.07
N PRO A 78 -53.69 15.89 38.02
CA PRO A 78 -52.80 16.72 37.17
C PRO A 78 -53.47 18.09 36.76
N SER A 79 -53.01 18.69 35.63
CA SER A 79 -53.73 19.56 34.67
C SER A 79 -53.67 21.11 34.78
N MET A 80 -53.50 21.70 33.57
CA MET A 80 -53.99 23.01 33.06
C MET A 80 -53.33 24.31 33.57
N LEU A 81 -53.21 25.39 32.79
CA LEU A 81 -53.27 25.66 31.32
C LEU A 81 -52.61 27.06 31.11
N ASP A 82 -52.17 27.39 29.88
CA ASP A 82 -51.92 28.72 29.27
C ASP A 82 -51.89 30.00 30.16
N ASP A 83 -50.85 30.84 30.05
CA ASP A 83 -50.85 31.94 29.06
C ASP A 83 -49.55 32.78 29.02
N ALA A 84 -49.36 33.54 27.92
CA ALA A 84 -48.14 34.28 27.59
C ALA A 84 -48.21 35.81 27.92
N PRO A 85 -47.10 36.57 27.89
CA PRO A 85 -46.93 37.76 28.74
C PRO A 85 -47.30 39.11 28.09
N ARG A 86 -47.37 40.15 28.94
CA ARG A 86 -47.27 41.57 28.53
C ARG A 86 -46.32 42.36 29.44
N LEU A 87 -45.30 42.98 28.84
CA LEU A 87 -44.64 44.18 29.36
C LEU A 87 -45.54 45.41 29.06
N PRO A 88 -45.43 46.53 29.80
CA PRO A 88 -44.43 47.53 29.37
C PRO A 88 -43.76 48.36 30.47
N LEU A 89 -42.64 48.96 30.03
CA LEU A 89 -41.93 50.14 30.53
C LEU A 89 -42.75 51.14 31.38
N GLU A 90 -42.14 51.60 32.47
CA GLU A 90 -42.05 53.04 32.77
C GLU A 90 -40.75 53.34 33.55
N LEU A 91 -40.32 54.61 33.49
CA LEU A 91 -38.97 55.08 33.81
C LEU A 91 -39.10 56.31 34.72
N ASP A 92 -38.51 56.31 35.92
CA ASP A 92 -38.21 57.56 36.64
C ASP A 92 -37.12 57.41 37.73
N ASP A 93 -36.55 58.54 38.13
CA ASP A 93 -35.19 58.68 38.71
C ASP A 93 -35.04 58.61 40.25
N ALA A 94 -33.76 58.46 40.66
CA ALA A 94 -33.13 58.89 41.93
C ALA A 94 -33.25 58.01 43.21
N PRO A 95 -32.32 58.13 44.19
CA PRO A 95 -30.86 58.37 44.08
C PRO A 95 -30.00 57.35 44.88
N LEU A 96 -28.67 57.35 44.64
CA LEU A 96 -27.68 56.50 45.33
C LEU A 96 -27.47 56.87 46.82
N PRO A 97 -27.33 55.86 47.71
CA PRO A 97 -26.58 55.94 48.97
C PRO A 97 -25.23 55.19 48.90
N GLU A 98 -24.37 55.43 49.90
CA GLU A 98 -22.94 55.16 49.92
C GLU A 98 -22.51 53.71 50.27
N GLU A 99 -21.21 53.44 50.17
CA GLU A 99 -20.57 52.14 50.38
C GLU A 99 -20.70 51.59 51.82
N GLU A 100 -21.15 50.34 51.97
CA GLU A 100 -20.79 49.48 53.11
C GLU A 100 -19.96 48.29 52.65
N THR A 101 -18.93 47.96 53.43
CA THR A 101 -17.89 46.96 53.11
C THR A 101 -18.40 45.52 53.27
N PRO A 102 -17.94 44.57 52.43
CA PRO A 102 -18.51 43.22 52.40
C PRO A 102 -17.95 42.27 53.48
N GLU A 103 -18.83 41.48 54.10
CA GLU A 103 -18.43 40.35 54.96
C GLU A 103 -17.85 39.16 54.16
N PRO A 104 -16.90 38.39 54.73
CA PRO A 104 -16.18 37.35 53.99
C PRO A 104 -16.90 35.98 54.05
N THR A 105 -17.62 35.60 52.99
CA THR A 105 -18.24 34.26 52.89
C THR A 105 -17.54 33.31 51.92
N ALA A 106 -17.15 32.14 52.45
CA ALA A 106 -16.85 30.88 51.76
C ALA A 106 -15.69 30.83 50.74
N ILE A 107 -14.47 30.62 51.25
CA ILE A 107 -13.33 30.11 50.46
C ILE A 107 -13.61 28.66 50.03
N CYS A 108 -14.21 28.46 48.85
CA CYS A 108 -14.22 27.16 48.19
C CYS A 108 -12.81 26.84 47.65
N ARG A 109 -12.22 25.75 48.14
CA ARG A 109 -10.88 25.27 47.71
C ARG A 109 -10.87 24.94 46.22
N HIS A 110 -10.34 25.84 45.39
CA HIS A 110 -9.94 25.51 44.03
C HIS A 110 -8.81 24.48 44.06
N ARG A 111 -9.15 23.23 43.79
CA ARG A 111 -8.19 22.13 43.60
C ARG A 111 -7.42 22.42 42.31
N HIS A 112 -6.10 22.64 42.40
CA HIS A 112 -5.25 22.90 41.24
C HIS A 112 -5.46 21.84 40.13
N ARG A 113 -6.21 22.19 39.08
CA ARG A 113 -6.18 21.48 37.79
C ARG A 113 -5.06 22.11 36.97
N CYS A 114 -4.15 21.28 36.46
CA CYS A 114 -3.16 21.73 35.50
C CYS A 114 -3.86 21.98 34.15
N HIS A 115 -4.12 23.25 33.83
CA HIS A 115 -4.51 23.69 32.48
C HIS A 115 -3.24 23.85 31.63
N THR A 116 -3.18 23.21 30.46
CA THR A 116 -2.02 23.29 29.55
C THR A 116 -2.17 24.37 28.45
N ASP A 117 -3.08 25.32 28.64
CA ASP A 117 -3.51 26.35 27.66
C ASP A 117 -2.42 27.33 27.21
N CYS A 118 -1.21 27.30 27.78
CA CYS A 118 -0.14 28.24 27.45
C CYS A 118 0.22 28.25 25.96
N LEU A 119 0.14 27.10 25.28
CA LEU A 119 0.36 26.98 23.84
C LEU A 119 -0.91 27.35 23.04
N GLU A 120 -2.07 26.84 23.45
CA GLU A 120 -3.36 27.06 22.79
C GLU A 120 -3.74 28.55 22.78
N GLY A 121 -3.69 29.22 23.93
CA GLY A 121 -4.06 30.62 24.07
C GLY A 121 -3.07 31.58 23.40
N LEU A 122 -1.79 31.19 23.28
CA LEU A 122 -0.83 31.92 22.45
C LEU A 122 -1.15 31.77 20.97
N LEU A 123 -1.35 30.53 20.51
CA LEU A 123 -1.65 30.20 19.11
C LEU A 123 -2.97 30.85 18.65
N SER A 124 -4.01 30.80 19.48
CA SER A 124 -5.30 31.46 19.24
C SER A 124 -5.14 32.98 19.09
N ARG A 125 -4.37 33.64 19.96
CA ARG A 125 -4.08 35.10 19.85
C ARG A 125 -3.26 35.43 18.60
N THR A 126 -2.26 34.62 18.24
CA THR A 126 -1.48 34.80 17.01
C THR A 126 -2.36 34.64 15.78
N PHE A 127 -3.27 33.66 15.76
CA PHE A 127 -4.23 33.49 14.67
C PHE A 127 -5.30 34.57 14.64
N GLN A 128 -5.76 35.07 15.78
CA GLN A 128 -6.66 36.23 15.88
C GLN A 128 -6.04 37.46 15.18
N TRP A 129 -4.76 37.74 15.48
CA TRP A 129 -4.00 38.81 14.81
C TRP A 129 -3.78 38.53 13.31
N LEU A 130 -3.45 37.29 12.93
CA LEU A 130 -3.27 36.93 11.52
C LEU A 130 -4.57 37.07 10.72
N GLY A 131 -5.71 36.61 11.27
CA GLY A 131 -7.03 36.74 10.67
C GLY A 131 -7.43 38.20 10.48
N TRP A 132 -7.11 39.07 11.45
CA TRP A 132 -7.29 40.51 11.31
C TRP A 132 -6.48 41.08 10.13
N GLN A 133 -5.22 40.66 9.96
CA GLN A 133 -4.36 41.10 8.85
C GLN A 133 -4.85 40.57 7.48
N VAL A 134 -5.26 39.30 7.41
CA VAL A 134 -5.84 38.69 6.20
C VAL A 134 -7.14 39.39 5.81
N GLY A 135 -8.01 39.71 6.77
CA GLY A 135 -9.23 40.49 6.55
C GLY A 135 -8.97 41.93 6.09
N ALA A 136 -7.88 42.56 6.58
CA ALA A 136 -7.50 43.91 6.19
C ALA A 136 -6.87 43.97 4.78
N HIS A 137 -5.94 43.05 4.47
CA HIS A 137 -5.10 43.10 3.26
C HIS A 137 -5.18 41.84 2.37
N PRO A 138 -6.39 41.34 2.00
CA PRO A 138 -6.54 40.01 1.39
C PRO A 138 -5.78 39.84 0.07
N TRP A 139 -5.65 40.89 -0.75
CA TRP A 139 -4.94 40.80 -2.04
C TRP A 139 -3.48 40.36 -1.92
N ILE A 140 -2.78 40.73 -0.84
CA ILE A 140 -1.38 40.34 -0.62
C ILE A 140 -1.31 38.83 -0.33
N PHE A 141 -2.17 38.36 0.58
CA PHE A 141 -2.28 36.95 0.96
C PHE A 141 -2.86 36.05 -0.14
N LEU A 142 -3.51 36.62 -1.16
CA LEU A 142 -3.97 35.92 -2.36
C LEU A 142 -2.87 35.83 -3.42
N LEU A 143 -2.19 36.94 -3.72
CA LEU A 143 -1.20 37.01 -4.82
C LEU A 143 0.13 36.35 -4.48
N ALA A 144 0.60 36.42 -3.22
CA ALA A 144 1.89 35.83 -2.85
C ALA A 144 1.92 34.29 -3.00
N PRO A 145 0.91 33.51 -2.55
CA PRO A 145 0.80 32.09 -2.85
C PRO A 145 0.79 31.78 -4.35
N LEU A 146 0.04 32.54 -5.16
CA LEU A 146 -0.03 32.34 -6.62
C LEU A 146 1.34 32.52 -7.29
N MET A 147 2.09 33.56 -6.92
CA MET A 147 3.46 33.78 -7.42
C MET A 147 4.42 32.69 -6.96
N LEU A 148 4.28 32.20 -5.72
CA LEU A 148 5.07 31.09 -5.21
C LEU A 148 4.77 29.78 -5.96
N THR A 149 3.50 29.49 -6.26
CA THR A 149 3.11 28.33 -7.08
C THR A 149 3.66 28.43 -8.49
N ALA A 150 3.63 29.62 -9.11
CA ALA A 150 4.20 29.83 -10.44
C ALA A 150 5.72 29.58 -10.46
N ALA A 151 6.43 30.01 -9.41
CA ALA A 151 7.87 29.75 -9.26
C ALA A 151 8.18 28.26 -9.03
N LEU A 152 7.55 27.63 -8.04
CA LEU A 152 7.81 26.23 -7.68
C LEU A 152 7.32 25.25 -8.75
N GLY A 153 6.21 25.57 -9.44
CA GLY A 153 5.65 24.76 -10.53
C GLY A 153 6.58 24.58 -11.73
N THR A 154 7.66 25.36 -11.84
CA THR A 154 8.73 25.09 -12.82
C THR A 154 9.46 23.76 -12.58
N GLY A 155 9.36 23.17 -11.40
CA GLY A 155 9.98 21.88 -11.07
C GLY A 155 9.44 20.71 -11.88
N PHE A 156 8.22 20.82 -12.42
CA PHE A 156 7.66 19.83 -13.35
C PHE A 156 8.44 19.70 -14.68
N LEU A 157 9.39 20.60 -14.96
CA LEU A 157 10.35 20.44 -16.05
C LEU A 157 11.35 19.30 -15.81
N TYR A 158 11.60 18.94 -14.54
CA TYR A 158 12.47 17.83 -14.13
C TYR A 158 11.72 16.50 -13.92
N LEU A 159 10.42 16.44 -14.24
CA LEU A 159 9.68 15.18 -14.20
C LEU A 159 10.24 14.21 -15.26
N PRO A 160 10.77 13.03 -14.87
CA PRO A 160 11.30 12.08 -15.83
C PRO A 160 10.19 11.59 -16.74
N LYS A 161 10.45 11.60 -18.06
CA LYS A 161 9.48 11.19 -19.09
C LYS A 161 9.69 9.76 -19.59
N ASP A 162 10.91 9.24 -19.43
CA ASP A 162 11.39 8.02 -20.08
C ASP A 162 12.26 7.15 -19.12
N GLU A 163 12.24 7.40 -17.80
CA GLU A 163 12.94 6.55 -16.82
C GLU A 163 12.05 5.37 -16.39
N GLU A 164 12.54 4.15 -16.58
CA GLU A 164 11.90 2.91 -16.13
C GLU A 164 11.94 2.83 -14.58
N GLU A 165 10.77 2.77 -13.91
CA GLU A 165 10.70 2.63 -12.44
C GLU A 165 11.21 1.24 -12.01
N ASP A 166 12.43 1.14 -11.45
CA ASP A 166 12.96 -0.15 -10.98
C ASP A 166 12.11 -0.71 -9.81
N LEU A 167 11.30 -1.72 -10.11
CA LEU A 167 10.45 -2.41 -9.14
C LEU A 167 11.24 -3.03 -7.98
N GLU A 168 12.49 -3.44 -8.19
CA GLU A 168 13.34 -3.98 -7.14
C GLU A 168 13.82 -2.88 -6.18
N GLU A 169 14.21 -1.71 -6.68
CA GLU A 169 14.55 -0.57 -5.81
C GLU A 169 13.33 -0.09 -5.02
N HIS A 170 12.16 0.02 -5.67
CA HIS A 170 10.99 0.68 -5.10
C HIS A 170 10.16 -0.21 -4.16
N TYR A 171 10.03 -1.52 -4.43
CA TYR A 171 9.13 -2.42 -3.69
C TYR A 171 9.84 -3.53 -2.89
N THR A 172 11.17 -3.48 -2.76
CA THR A 172 11.91 -4.38 -1.84
C THR A 172 12.79 -3.58 -0.86
N PRO A 173 13.04 -4.09 0.37
CA PRO A 173 13.73 -3.30 1.39
C PRO A 173 15.12 -2.83 0.91
N VAL A 174 15.44 -1.55 1.11
CA VAL A 174 16.71 -0.93 0.66
C VAL A 174 17.93 -1.59 1.34
N GLY A 175 17.80 -1.89 2.64
CA GLY A 175 18.81 -2.56 3.46
C GLY A 175 18.66 -4.08 3.59
N SER A 176 18.00 -4.75 2.65
CA SER A 176 17.70 -6.18 2.78
C SER A 176 18.96 -7.07 2.84
N PRO A 177 18.97 -8.15 3.65
CA PRO A 177 20.07 -9.10 3.68
C PRO A 177 20.37 -9.69 2.29
N ALA A 178 19.35 -9.99 1.47
CA ALA A 178 19.55 -10.50 0.12
C ALA A 178 20.25 -9.51 -0.82
N LYS A 179 20.06 -8.20 -0.65
CA LYS A 179 20.85 -7.19 -1.39
C LYS A 179 22.31 -7.15 -0.95
N ALA A 180 22.63 -7.50 0.31
CA ALA A 180 24.02 -7.67 0.77
C ALA A 180 24.63 -9.00 0.31
N GLU A 181 23.90 -10.11 0.43
CA GLU A 181 24.24 -11.44 -0.09
C GLU A 181 24.55 -11.35 -1.60
N ARG A 182 23.73 -10.63 -2.38
CA ARG A 182 23.96 -10.36 -3.81
C ARG A 182 25.29 -9.65 -4.06
N ARG A 183 25.58 -8.56 -3.35
CA ARG A 183 26.85 -7.81 -3.52
C ARG A 183 28.05 -8.69 -3.22
N PHE A 184 27.96 -9.57 -2.21
CA PHE A 184 28.99 -10.56 -1.94
C PHE A 184 29.17 -11.52 -3.13
N VAL A 185 28.08 -12.06 -3.68
CA VAL A 185 28.13 -12.97 -4.84
C VAL A 185 28.73 -12.26 -6.07
N GLN A 186 28.31 -11.03 -6.36
CA GLN A 186 28.86 -10.23 -7.48
C GLN A 186 30.36 -9.93 -7.30
N GLY A 187 30.81 -9.67 -6.07
CA GLY A 187 32.23 -9.43 -5.77
C GLY A 187 33.13 -10.66 -5.80
N HIS A 188 32.57 -11.88 -5.64
CA HIS A 188 33.36 -13.11 -5.52
C HIS A 188 33.15 -14.14 -6.63
N PHE A 189 32.01 -14.13 -7.32
CA PHE A 189 31.65 -15.11 -8.35
C PHE A 189 31.19 -14.39 -9.62
N THR A 190 32.15 -13.98 -10.45
CA THR A 190 31.86 -13.33 -11.73
C THR A 190 31.22 -14.31 -12.71
N THR A 191 30.17 -13.84 -13.39
CA THR A 191 29.55 -14.50 -14.55
C THR A 191 30.17 -13.97 -15.84
N ASN A 192 29.84 -14.63 -16.96
CA ASN A 192 30.01 -14.06 -18.29
C ASN A 192 28.87 -14.53 -19.20
N ASP A 193 27.81 -13.75 -19.35
CA ASP A 193 26.63 -14.04 -20.18
C ASP A 193 27.00 -14.25 -21.65
N SER A 194 28.06 -13.59 -22.12
CA SER A 194 28.51 -13.63 -23.52
C SER A 194 29.34 -14.87 -23.88
N TYR A 195 29.83 -15.64 -22.91
CA TYR A 195 30.73 -16.78 -23.14
C TYR A 195 30.49 -18.00 -22.23
N ARG A 196 30.01 -17.84 -20.99
CA ARG A 196 29.81 -18.93 -20.01
C ARG A 196 28.59 -18.67 -19.11
N PHE A 197 27.44 -18.45 -19.73
CA PHE A 197 26.18 -18.35 -19.01
C PHE A 197 25.82 -19.65 -18.26
N SER A 198 25.26 -19.50 -17.05
CA SER A 198 24.73 -20.62 -16.26
C SER A 198 23.53 -20.14 -15.43
N ALA A 199 22.31 -20.55 -15.80
CA ALA A 199 21.05 -20.07 -15.21
C ALA A 199 20.97 -20.17 -13.68
N SER A 200 21.55 -21.23 -13.10
CA SER A 200 21.61 -21.49 -11.65
C SER A 200 22.63 -20.65 -10.89
N ARG A 201 23.58 -20.01 -11.59
CA ARG A 201 24.76 -19.32 -11.01
C ARG A 201 24.63 -17.79 -11.03
N ARG A 202 23.50 -17.28 -11.53
CA ARG A 202 23.17 -15.85 -11.66
C ARG A 202 23.10 -15.14 -10.30
N SER A 203 23.66 -13.94 -10.22
CA SER A 203 23.54 -13.04 -9.07
C SER A 203 22.33 -12.10 -9.17
N THR A 204 21.93 -11.74 -10.39
CA THR A 204 20.80 -10.88 -10.74
C THR A 204 19.86 -11.59 -11.73
N GLU A 205 18.63 -11.09 -11.83
CA GLU A 205 17.64 -11.53 -12.80
C GLU A 205 18.01 -11.02 -14.21
N ALA A 206 18.94 -11.72 -14.88
CA ALA A 206 19.30 -11.45 -16.28
C ALA A 206 18.07 -11.50 -17.21
N ASN A 207 18.06 -10.68 -18.26
CA ASN A 207 16.98 -10.58 -19.24
C ASN A 207 16.59 -11.95 -19.80
N PHE A 208 15.28 -12.23 -19.84
CA PHE A 208 14.79 -13.53 -20.30
C PHE A 208 13.36 -13.50 -20.83
N VAL A 209 13.02 -14.55 -21.58
CA VAL A 209 11.66 -14.96 -21.92
C VAL A 209 11.40 -16.33 -21.30
N SER A 210 10.25 -16.49 -20.65
CA SER A 210 9.71 -17.77 -20.22
C SER A 210 8.41 -18.04 -20.97
N LEU A 211 8.40 -19.11 -21.77
CA LEU A 211 7.17 -19.62 -22.40
C LEU A 211 6.78 -20.90 -21.68
N LEU A 212 5.55 -20.94 -21.13
CA LEU A 212 4.97 -22.18 -20.60
C LEU A 212 4.03 -22.73 -21.66
N VAL A 213 4.28 -23.98 -22.03
CA VAL A 213 3.53 -24.72 -23.03
C VAL A 213 2.77 -25.82 -22.31
N VAL A 214 1.46 -25.91 -22.53
CA VAL A 214 0.58 -26.92 -21.90
C VAL A 214 -0.09 -27.73 -23.01
N SER A 215 -0.06 -29.06 -22.94
CA SER A 215 -0.79 -29.87 -23.93
C SER A 215 -2.28 -29.90 -23.62
N TYR A 216 -3.12 -29.81 -24.65
CA TYR A 216 -4.53 -30.20 -24.52
C TYR A 216 -4.68 -31.72 -24.27
N SER A 217 -3.74 -32.54 -24.78
CA SER A 217 -3.69 -33.99 -24.53
C SER A 217 -3.09 -34.35 -23.17
N ASP A 218 -3.09 -35.63 -22.81
CA ASP A 218 -2.49 -36.14 -21.56
C ASP A 218 -0.99 -35.86 -21.43
N SER A 219 -0.24 -35.71 -22.52
CA SER A 219 1.18 -35.37 -22.44
C SER A 219 1.78 -34.68 -23.67
N LEU A 220 2.66 -33.72 -23.40
CA LEU A 220 3.56 -33.09 -24.39
C LEU A 220 4.60 -34.05 -24.99
N LEU A 221 4.86 -35.20 -24.36
CA LEU A 221 5.84 -36.18 -24.83
C LEU A 221 5.37 -36.98 -26.07
N ASP A 222 4.11 -36.81 -26.49
CA ASP A 222 3.64 -37.24 -27.82
C ASP A 222 4.48 -36.58 -28.92
N PRO A 223 5.14 -37.33 -29.83
CA PRO A 223 6.02 -36.76 -30.85
C PRO A 223 5.39 -35.68 -31.73
N ALA A 224 4.08 -35.78 -32.01
CA ALA A 224 3.37 -34.79 -32.81
C ALA A 224 3.07 -33.50 -32.01
N THR A 225 2.81 -33.61 -30.71
CA THR A 225 2.70 -32.45 -29.80
C THR A 225 4.07 -31.80 -29.59
N PHE A 226 5.11 -32.59 -29.38
CA PHE A 226 6.50 -32.13 -29.24
C PHE A 226 7.00 -31.40 -30.50
N ALA A 227 6.57 -31.83 -31.69
CA ALA A 227 6.84 -31.14 -32.95
C ALA A 227 6.16 -29.76 -33.04
N GLU A 228 4.99 -29.52 -32.42
CA GLU A 228 4.40 -28.19 -32.30
C GLU A 228 5.24 -27.28 -31.37
N VAL A 229 5.77 -27.82 -30.27
CA VAL A 229 6.71 -27.07 -29.39
C VAL A 229 7.98 -26.68 -30.16
N SER A 230 8.50 -27.58 -30.99
CA SER A 230 9.70 -27.31 -31.80
C SER A 230 9.46 -26.24 -32.89
N LYS A 231 8.25 -26.14 -33.45
CA LYS A 231 7.86 -25.06 -34.37
C LYS A 231 7.76 -23.70 -33.66
N LEU A 232 7.18 -23.68 -32.46
CA LEU A 232 7.12 -22.48 -31.62
C LEU A 232 8.53 -21.95 -31.32
N ASP A 233 9.43 -22.85 -30.92
CA ASP A 233 10.82 -22.50 -30.63
C ASP A 233 11.55 -21.91 -31.85
N GLY A 234 11.43 -22.55 -33.02
CA GLY A 234 11.98 -22.01 -34.27
C GLY A 234 11.48 -20.60 -34.59
N ALA A 235 10.17 -20.36 -34.47
CA ALA A 235 9.57 -19.05 -34.75
C ALA A 235 10.06 -17.94 -33.78
N VAL A 236 10.36 -18.28 -32.53
CA VAL A 236 10.92 -17.34 -31.55
C VAL A 236 12.39 -17.04 -31.85
N GLN A 237 13.18 -18.06 -32.21
CA GLN A 237 14.59 -17.88 -32.55
C GLN A 237 14.81 -17.16 -33.89
N ASP A 238 13.89 -17.29 -34.85
CA ASP A 238 13.94 -16.62 -36.15
C ASP A 238 13.53 -15.13 -36.09
N LEU A 239 13.04 -14.63 -34.95
CA LEU A 239 12.57 -13.25 -34.79
C LEU A 239 13.71 -12.22 -35.00
N ARG A 240 13.42 -11.20 -35.83
CA ARG A 240 14.37 -10.12 -36.19
C ARG A 240 13.76 -8.74 -35.95
N VAL A 241 14.41 -7.91 -35.15
CA VAL A 241 14.02 -6.51 -34.93
C VAL A 241 14.71 -5.62 -35.95
N ALA A 242 13.97 -4.77 -36.66
CA ALA A 242 14.58 -3.73 -37.50
C ALA A 242 14.97 -2.50 -36.65
N ARG A 243 16.22 -2.04 -36.74
CA ARG A 243 16.69 -0.78 -36.13
C ARG A 243 16.60 0.35 -37.15
N GLU A 244 16.44 1.60 -36.69
CA GLU A 244 16.35 2.81 -37.54
C GLU A 244 17.50 2.97 -38.55
N LYS A 245 18.69 2.43 -38.25
CA LYS A 245 19.87 2.45 -39.14
C LYS A 245 19.92 1.26 -40.13
N GLY A 246 18.83 0.54 -40.33
CA GLY A 246 18.72 -0.59 -41.25
C GLY A 246 19.37 -1.91 -40.78
N SER A 247 20.12 -1.89 -39.67
CA SER A 247 20.62 -3.11 -39.04
C SER A 247 19.49 -3.91 -38.39
N GLN A 248 19.57 -5.24 -38.43
CA GLN A 248 18.62 -6.12 -37.74
C GLN A 248 19.24 -6.73 -36.49
N ILE A 249 18.49 -6.75 -35.39
CA ILE A 249 18.83 -7.49 -34.16
C ILE A 249 18.21 -8.88 -34.28
N GLN A 250 19.05 -9.91 -34.32
CA GLN A 250 18.66 -11.32 -34.38
C GLN A 250 18.83 -11.97 -33.00
N TYR A 251 17.99 -12.96 -32.67
CA TYR A 251 18.11 -13.69 -31.40
C TYR A 251 19.55 -14.19 -31.12
N GLN A 252 20.25 -14.70 -32.14
CA GLN A 252 21.64 -15.19 -32.02
C GLN A 252 22.66 -14.13 -31.56
N GLN A 253 22.36 -12.84 -31.69
CA GLN A 253 23.23 -11.74 -31.24
C GLN A 253 23.01 -11.42 -29.76
N VAL A 254 21.75 -11.44 -29.31
CA VAL A 254 21.33 -11.10 -27.94
C VAL A 254 21.28 -12.29 -26.98
N CYS A 255 21.22 -13.53 -27.49
CA CYS A 255 21.18 -14.74 -26.66
C CYS A 255 22.38 -14.82 -25.70
N ALA A 256 22.13 -15.27 -24.47
CA ALA A 256 23.18 -15.67 -23.55
C ALA A 256 23.85 -16.96 -24.06
N ARG A 257 25.17 -17.08 -23.91
CA ARG A 257 25.98 -18.10 -24.58
C ARG A 257 26.75 -19.00 -23.62
N TYR A 258 26.86 -20.26 -24.01
CA TYR A 258 27.86 -21.19 -23.49
C TYR A 258 28.85 -21.54 -24.60
N ARG A 259 30.08 -21.07 -24.43
CA ARG A 259 31.14 -21.01 -25.44
C ARG A 259 30.68 -20.23 -26.69
N ALA A 260 30.53 -20.90 -27.83
CA ALA A 260 30.12 -20.28 -29.09
C ALA A 260 28.60 -20.35 -29.35
N LEU A 261 27.86 -21.15 -28.58
CA LEU A 261 26.46 -21.47 -28.83
C LEU A 261 25.54 -20.68 -27.89
N CYS A 262 24.35 -20.29 -28.37
CA CYS A 262 23.27 -19.84 -27.49
C CYS A 262 22.91 -20.97 -26.51
N VAL A 263 22.57 -20.62 -25.28
CA VAL A 263 22.04 -21.61 -24.32
C VAL A 263 20.65 -22.06 -24.79
N PRO A 264 20.40 -23.38 -24.94
CA PRO A 264 19.12 -23.86 -25.47
C PRO A 264 17.99 -23.57 -24.49
N PRO A 265 16.80 -23.17 -24.97
CA PRO A 265 15.69 -22.78 -24.10
C PRO A 265 15.07 -23.96 -23.34
N ASN A 266 15.26 -25.19 -23.84
CA ASN A 266 15.00 -26.40 -23.09
C ASN A 266 16.01 -27.49 -23.54
N PRO A 267 16.74 -28.14 -22.61
CA PRO A 267 17.82 -29.08 -22.97
C PRO A 267 17.31 -30.34 -23.67
N ILE A 268 16.09 -30.81 -23.33
CA ILE A 268 15.49 -31.98 -23.97
C ILE A 268 14.96 -31.63 -25.37
N LEU A 269 14.35 -30.46 -25.53
CA LEU A 269 13.92 -29.98 -26.84
C LEU A 269 15.10 -29.89 -27.81
N TYR A 270 16.22 -29.32 -27.36
CA TYR A 270 17.46 -29.25 -28.14
C TYR A 270 18.04 -30.63 -28.46
N ALA A 271 18.11 -31.55 -27.48
CA ALA A 271 18.58 -32.91 -27.71
C ALA A 271 17.73 -33.66 -28.76
N TRP A 272 16.42 -33.45 -28.77
CA TRP A 272 15.49 -34.01 -29.76
C TRP A 272 15.57 -33.30 -31.12
N GLN A 273 15.79 -31.98 -31.17
CA GLN A 273 16.03 -31.25 -32.42
C GLN A 273 17.31 -31.74 -33.11
N VAL A 274 18.38 -32.00 -32.35
CA VAL A 274 19.64 -32.57 -32.83
C VAL A 274 19.47 -34.04 -33.24
N ASN A 275 18.75 -34.83 -32.43
CA ASN A 275 18.45 -36.23 -32.74
C ASN A 275 16.95 -36.54 -32.59
N LYS A 276 16.22 -36.48 -33.71
CA LYS A 276 14.77 -36.77 -33.76
C LYS A 276 14.41 -38.23 -33.44
N THR A 277 15.38 -39.14 -33.35
CA THR A 277 15.17 -40.53 -32.89
C THR A 277 15.29 -40.69 -31.37
N LEU A 278 15.57 -39.61 -30.62
CA LEU A 278 15.62 -39.63 -29.17
C LEU A 278 14.25 -40.06 -28.61
N ASN A 279 14.23 -41.20 -27.89
CA ASN A 279 13.01 -41.66 -27.26
C ASN A 279 12.64 -40.77 -26.06
N LEU A 280 11.60 -39.95 -26.23
CA LEU A 280 11.07 -39.07 -25.19
C LEU A 280 10.53 -39.84 -23.97
N SER A 281 10.20 -41.13 -24.12
CA SER A 281 9.71 -41.97 -23.02
C SER A 281 10.80 -42.55 -22.12
N SER A 282 12.09 -42.31 -22.40
CA SER A 282 13.23 -42.85 -21.64
C SER A 282 14.06 -41.79 -20.91
N ILE A 283 13.44 -40.65 -20.61
CA ILE A 283 14.08 -39.52 -19.92
C ILE A 283 13.99 -39.74 -18.40
N SER A 284 15.11 -39.56 -17.68
CA SER A 284 15.12 -39.52 -16.22
C SER A 284 14.86 -38.11 -15.70
N PHE A 285 14.05 -38.00 -14.65
CA PHE A 285 13.69 -36.77 -13.95
C PHE A 285 13.81 -37.01 -12.43
N PRO A 286 14.23 -36.05 -11.58
CA PRO A 286 14.54 -34.64 -11.87
C PRO A 286 15.92 -34.38 -12.50
N ALA A 287 16.77 -35.39 -12.71
CA ALA A 287 18.08 -35.23 -13.34
C ALA A 287 18.26 -36.17 -14.54
N TYR A 288 18.78 -35.65 -15.65
CA TYR A 288 19.08 -36.38 -16.88
C TYR A 288 20.58 -36.40 -17.16
N ASN A 289 21.18 -37.60 -17.22
CA ASN A 289 22.60 -37.75 -17.50
C ASN A 289 22.87 -37.64 -19.00
N HIS A 290 23.38 -36.49 -19.44
CA HIS A 290 23.85 -36.30 -20.81
C HIS A 290 25.37 -36.49 -20.86
N GLY A 291 25.81 -37.69 -21.24
CA GLY A 291 27.22 -38.08 -21.15
C GLY A 291 27.68 -38.19 -19.71
N ARG A 292 28.70 -37.41 -19.31
CA ARG A 292 29.25 -37.38 -17.94
C ARG A 292 28.69 -36.27 -17.05
N HIS A 293 27.70 -35.49 -17.53
CA HIS A 293 27.17 -34.34 -16.80
C HIS A 293 25.67 -34.51 -16.51
N PRO A 294 25.23 -34.39 -15.24
CA PRO A 294 23.83 -34.35 -14.90
C PRO A 294 23.23 -33.00 -15.31
N LEU A 295 22.12 -33.03 -16.04
CA LEU A 295 21.29 -31.88 -16.36
C LEU A 295 20.06 -31.90 -15.46
N TYR A 296 19.90 -30.88 -14.61
CA TYR A 296 18.74 -30.74 -13.74
C TYR A 296 17.52 -30.25 -14.55
N LEU A 297 16.45 -31.03 -14.50
CA LEU A 297 15.20 -30.81 -15.25
C LEU A 297 14.08 -30.20 -14.39
N THR A 298 14.32 -29.92 -13.11
CA THR A 298 13.32 -29.51 -12.10
C THR A 298 12.41 -28.35 -12.49
N GLY A 299 12.91 -27.39 -13.29
CA GLY A 299 12.11 -26.25 -13.78
C GLY A 299 11.57 -26.39 -15.21
N PHE A 300 11.87 -27.48 -15.92
CA PHE A 300 11.62 -27.61 -17.37
C PHE A 300 10.35 -28.39 -17.73
N PHE A 301 9.85 -29.24 -16.82
CA PHE A 301 8.63 -30.03 -17.00
C PHE A 301 7.69 -29.82 -15.82
N GLY A 302 6.40 -29.82 -16.08
CA GLY A 302 5.34 -29.61 -15.09
C GLY A 302 4.14 -30.53 -15.30
N GLY A 303 3.37 -30.77 -14.24
CA GLY A 303 2.24 -31.70 -14.25
C GLY A 303 2.64 -33.09 -14.75
N TYR A 304 3.71 -33.64 -14.19
CA TYR A 304 4.34 -34.88 -14.65
C TYR A 304 3.88 -36.10 -13.84
N ILE A 305 4.01 -37.28 -14.47
CA ILE A 305 3.83 -38.57 -13.81
C ILE A 305 5.13 -39.34 -13.96
N LEU A 306 5.69 -39.76 -12.83
CA LEU A 306 6.93 -40.53 -12.77
C LEU A 306 6.63 -42.03 -12.67
N GLY A 307 7.52 -42.84 -13.24
CA GLY A 307 7.48 -44.29 -13.22
C GLY A 307 8.51 -44.89 -12.26
N GLY A 308 9.04 -46.06 -12.63
CA GLY A 308 10.10 -46.71 -11.85
C GLY A 308 11.38 -45.88 -11.74
N SER A 309 12.21 -46.20 -10.74
CA SER A 309 13.53 -45.61 -10.55
C SER A 309 14.44 -45.84 -11.76
N LEU A 310 15.08 -44.78 -12.25
CA LEU A 310 16.03 -44.79 -13.35
C LEU A 310 17.29 -44.01 -12.95
N GLY A 311 18.32 -44.73 -12.51
CA GLY A 311 19.57 -44.13 -12.00
C GLY A 311 19.33 -43.32 -10.73
N MET A 312 19.78 -42.05 -10.74
CA MET A 312 19.57 -41.09 -9.63
C MET A 312 18.17 -40.45 -9.63
N GLY A 313 17.32 -40.77 -10.61
CA GLY A 313 15.97 -40.21 -10.75
C GLY A 313 14.91 -41.28 -10.95
N GLN A 314 13.78 -40.88 -11.50
CA GLN A 314 12.66 -41.73 -11.91
C GLN A 314 12.37 -41.50 -13.40
N LEU A 315 11.76 -42.50 -14.04
CA LEU A 315 11.37 -42.43 -15.44
C LEU A 315 10.24 -41.40 -15.65
N LEU A 316 10.41 -40.44 -16.55
CA LEU A 316 9.36 -39.49 -16.91
C LEU A 316 8.35 -40.16 -17.85
N LEU A 317 7.22 -40.65 -17.32
CA LEU A 317 6.19 -41.34 -18.10
C LEU A 317 5.30 -40.36 -18.87
N ARG A 318 4.94 -39.25 -18.24
CA ARG A 318 4.10 -38.18 -18.82
C ARG A 318 4.55 -36.83 -18.26
N ALA A 319 4.41 -35.79 -19.07
CA ALA A 319 4.45 -34.38 -18.65
C ALA A 319 3.34 -33.60 -19.35
N LYS A 320 2.54 -32.84 -18.59
CA LYS A 320 1.42 -32.03 -19.09
C LYS A 320 1.87 -30.64 -19.56
N ALA A 321 2.88 -30.07 -18.90
CA ALA A 321 3.46 -28.77 -19.19
C ALA A 321 4.99 -28.84 -19.43
N MET A 322 5.50 -27.92 -20.25
CA MET A 322 6.93 -27.73 -20.53
C MET A 322 7.26 -26.24 -20.48
N ARG A 323 8.43 -25.90 -19.97
CA ARG A 323 8.98 -24.54 -19.93
C ARG A 323 10.10 -24.37 -20.95
N LEU A 324 10.08 -23.25 -21.68
CA LEU A 324 11.14 -22.79 -22.59
C LEU A 324 11.70 -21.46 -22.04
N LEU A 325 13.01 -21.40 -21.77
CA LEU A 325 13.67 -20.27 -21.13
C LEU A 325 14.76 -19.65 -22.03
N TYR A 326 14.43 -18.58 -22.72
CA TYR A 326 15.35 -17.85 -23.58
C TYR A 326 16.10 -16.81 -22.74
N TYR A 327 17.35 -17.08 -22.39
CA TYR A 327 18.20 -16.13 -21.68
C TYR A 327 18.92 -15.19 -22.65
N LEU A 328 19.02 -13.91 -22.28
CA LEU A 328 19.65 -12.85 -23.06
C LEU A 328 20.80 -12.21 -22.27
N LYS A 329 21.75 -11.62 -22.99
CA LYS A 329 22.90 -10.92 -22.40
C LYS A 329 22.45 -9.65 -21.67
N THR A 330 22.97 -9.46 -20.47
CA THR A 330 22.63 -8.32 -19.60
C THR A 330 23.88 -7.58 -19.06
N GLU A 331 25.07 -8.17 -19.14
CA GLU A 331 26.29 -7.65 -18.49
C GLU A 331 26.81 -6.32 -19.05
N ASP A 332 26.88 -6.16 -20.37
CA ASP A 332 27.25 -4.87 -20.97
C ASP A 332 25.99 -4.01 -21.19
N PRO A 333 25.98 -2.71 -20.83
CA PRO A 333 24.81 -1.83 -21.03
C PRO A 333 24.32 -1.75 -22.48
N GLU A 334 25.22 -1.87 -23.46
CA GLU A 334 24.82 -1.91 -24.87
C GLU A 334 24.04 -3.19 -25.21
N TYR A 335 24.43 -4.35 -24.65
CA TYR A 335 23.68 -5.59 -24.84
C TYR A 335 22.36 -5.57 -24.07
N ASP A 336 22.30 -4.99 -22.86
CA ASP A 336 21.03 -4.84 -22.13
C ASP A 336 19.99 -4.08 -22.96
N VAL A 337 20.35 -2.90 -23.50
CA VAL A 337 19.45 -2.11 -24.37
C VAL A 337 18.99 -2.91 -25.61
N GLN A 338 19.88 -3.69 -26.22
CA GLN A 338 19.53 -4.53 -27.39
C GLN A 338 18.63 -5.72 -27.01
N SER A 339 18.89 -6.34 -25.86
CA SER A 339 18.07 -7.40 -25.29
C SER A 339 16.67 -6.88 -24.97
N LYS A 340 16.54 -5.73 -24.32
CA LYS A 340 15.25 -5.05 -24.05
C LYS A 340 14.49 -4.74 -25.34
N GLN A 341 15.15 -4.17 -26.36
CA GLN A 341 14.54 -3.93 -27.68
C GLN A 341 13.99 -5.21 -28.33
N TRP A 342 14.72 -6.33 -28.21
CA TRP A 342 14.26 -7.63 -28.73
C TRP A 342 13.11 -8.22 -27.91
N LEU A 343 13.12 -8.09 -26.57
CA LEU A 343 12.01 -8.50 -25.70
C LEU A 343 10.71 -7.74 -26.02
N THR A 344 10.77 -6.41 -26.15
CA THR A 344 9.59 -5.59 -26.47
C THR A 344 9.01 -5.95 -27.84
N HIS A 345 9.86 -6.22 -28.84
CA HIS A 345 9.39 -6.66 -30.15
C HIS A 345 8.80 -8.07 -30.14
N LEU A 346 9.35 -8.99 -29.33
CA LEU A 346 8.78 -10.32 -29.13
C LEU A 346 7.38 -10.24 -28.52
N LEU A 347 7.18 -9.41 -27.49
CA LEU A 347 5.87 -9.22 -26.85
C LEU A 347 4.82 -8.71 -27.85
N ASP A 348 5.15 -7.66 -28.59
CA ASP A 348 4.29 -7.08 -29.64
C ASP A 348 3.91 -8.12 -30.72
N GLN A 349 4.87 -8.93 -31.16
CA GLN A 349 4.64 -9.96 -32.18
C GLN A 349 4.14 -11.30 -31.65
N PHE A 350 4.06 -11.53 -30.33
CA PHE A 350 3.77 -12.86 -29.78
C PHE A 350 2.38 -13.38 -30.20
N THR A 351 1.39 -12.49 -30.21
CA THR A 351 0.03 -12.79 -30.69
C THR A 351 0.03 -13.17 -32.18
N ASN A 352 0.84 -12.48 -33.00
CA ASN A 352 0.99 -12.80 -34.42
C ASN A 352 1.68 -14.15 -34.62
N ILE A 353 2.74 -14.44 -33.87
CA ILE A 353 3.43 -15.75 -33.89
C ILE A 353 2.45 -16.88 -33.54
N LYS A 354 1.66 -16.74 -32.47
CA LYS A 354 0.64 -17.71 -32.05
C LYS A 354 -0.42 -17.95 -33.15
N ASN A 355 -0.88 -16.89 -33.80
CA ASN A 355 -1.86 -16.96 -34.89
C ASN A 355 -1.28 -17.59 -36.17
N ILE A 356 -0.06 -17.22 -36.57
CA ILE A 356 0.63 -17.73 -37.77
C ILE A 356 0.93 -19.23 -37.63
N LEU A 357 1.36 -19.67 -36.45
CA LEU A 357 1.68 -21.08 -36.20
C LEU A 357 0.42 -21.98 -36.12
N ALA A 358 -0.76 -21.39 -35.87
CA ALA A 358 -2.05 -22.09 -35.77
C ALA A 358 -1.98 -23.36 -34.90
N LEU A 359 -1.34 -23.25 -33.72
CA LEU A 359 -1.08 -24.35 -32.80
C LEU A 359 -2.39 -24.97 -32.32
N LYS A 360 -2.54 -26.30 -32.46
CA LYS A 360 -3.80 -27.03 -32.17
C LYS A 360 -3.69 -27.99 -31.01
N LYS A 361 -2.49 -28.43 -30.65
CA LYS A 361 -2.25 -29.41 -29.58
C LYS A 361 -1.73 -28.78 -28.29
N ILE A 362 -1.26 -27.54 -28.36
CA ILE A 362 -0.65 -26.82 -27.26
C ILE A 362 -1.29 -25.45 -27.02
N GLU A 363 -1.50 -25.14 -25.75
CA GLU A 363 -1.66 -23.77 -25.26
C GLU A 363 -0.29 -23.19 -24.91
N VAL A 364 -0.12 -21.89 -25.15
CA VAL A 364 1.12 -21.16 -24.85
C VAL A 364 0.77 -19.88 -24.11
N VAL A 365 1.38 -19.71 -22.94
CA VAL A 365 1.40 -18.49 -22.13
C VAL A 365 2.84 -18.02 -21.97
N HIS A 366 3.03 -16.71 -21.78
CA HIS A 366 4.35 -16.08 -21.91
C HIS A 366 4.60 -15.03 -20.82
N PHE A 367 5.87 -14.86 -20.49
CA PHE A 367 6.37 -13.87 -19.54
C PHE A 367 7.79 -13.48 -19.93
N THR A 368 8.18 -12.24 -19.63
CA THR A 368 9.55 -11.73 -19.83
C THR A 368 10.02 -10.97 -18.59
N SER A 369 11.32 -10.72 -18.48
CA SER A 369 11.86 -9.81 -17.44
C SER A 369 11.15 -8.44 -17.43
N LEU A 370 10.76 -7.92 -18.60
CA LEU A 370 10.05 -6.65 -18.75
C LEU A 370 8.53 -6.73 -18.52
N SER A 371 7.93 -7.92 -18.49
CA SER A 371 6.46 -8.07 -18.46
C SER A 371 5.84 -7.47 -17.20
N ARG A 372 6.50 -7.56 -16.04
CA ARG A 372 6.05 -6.90 -14.80
C ARG A 372 6.04 -5.38 -14.93
N GLN A 373 7.10 -4.82 -15.50
CA GLN A 373 7.27 -3.39 -15.69
C GLN A 373 6.19 -2.82 -16.62
N LEU A 374 6.10 -3.39 -17.82
CA LEU A 374 5.21 -2.92 -18.88
C LEU A 374 3.74 -3.03 -18.48
N GLU A 375 3.34 -4.11 -17.79
CA GLU A 375 1.95 -4.27 -17.32
C GLU A 375 1.62 -3.33 -16.15
N PHE A 376 2.58 -3.03 -15.28
CA PHE A 376 2.39 -2.06 -14.19
C PHE A 376 2.25 -0.63 -14.72
N GLU A 377 3.12 -0.23 -15.66
CA GLU A 377 3.04 1.05 -16.37
C GLU A 377 1.73 1.17 -17.17
N ALA A 378 1.36 0.15 -17.96
CA ALA A 378 0.10 0.12 -18.70
C ALA A 378 -1.11 0.23 -17.76
N THR A 379 -1.08 -0.49 -16.63
CA THR A 379 -2.13 -0.43 -15.60
C THR A 379 -2.27 1.00 -15.07
N SER A 380 -1.18 1.72 -14.81
CA SER A 380 -1.24 3.11 -14.34
C SER A 380 -1.98 4.03 -15.33
N VAL A 381 -1.73 3.88 -16.63
CA VAL A 381 -2.40 4.65 -17.69
C VAL A 381 -3.90 4.38 -17.74
N THR A 382 -4.34 3.13 -17.52
CA THR A 382 -5.77 2.78 -17.52
C THR A 382 -6.58 3.44 -16.40
N VAL A 383 -5.92 3.93 -15.34
CA VAL A 383 -6.59 4.49 -14.15
C VAL A 383 -6.62 6.02 -14.14
N ILE A 384 -5.87 6.69 -15.02
CA ILE A 384 -5.96 8.16 -15.21
C ILE A 384 -7.42 8.63 -15.44
N PRO A 385 -8.26 7.99 -16.29
CA PRO A 385 -9.67 8.36 -16.44
C PRO A 385 -10.51 8.17 -15.16
N VAL A 386 -10.18 7.15 -14.36
CA VAL A 386 -10.85 6.84 -13.08
C VAL A 386 -10.55 7.94 -12.06
N PHE A 387 -9.30 8.41 -11.98
CA PHE A 387 -8.93 9.57 -11.18
C PHE A 387 -9.61 10.86 -11.66
N HIS A 388 -9.68 11.11 -12.97
CA HIS A 388 -10.44 12.26 -13.49
C HIS A 388 -11.91 12.25 -13.06
N LEU A 389 -12.57 11.09 -13.11
CA LEU A 389 -13.94 10.93 -12.61
C LEU A 389 -14.01 11.16 -11.10
N ALA A 390 -13.07 10.63 -10.31
CA ALA A 390 -13.00 10.84 -8.86
C ALA A 390 -12.83 12.33 -8.49
N TYR A 391 -11.95 13.06 -9.19
CA TYR A 391 -11.80 14.50 -9.00
C TYR A 391 -13.09 15.25 -9.33
N ILE A 392 -13.75 14.95 -10.47
CA ILE A 392 -15.01 15.59 -10.85
C ILE A 392 -16.08 15.37 -9.78
N LEU A 393 -16.20 14.15 -9.24
CA LEU A 393 -17.20 13.82 -8.21
C LEU A 393 -16.90 14.48 -6.86
N ILE A 394 -15.64 14.50 -6.40
CA ILE A 394 -15.24 15.23 -5.18
C ILE A 394 -15.55 16.72 -5.33
N ILE A 395 -15.13 17.34 -6.44
CA ILE A 395 -15.30 18.78 -6.66
C ILE A 395 -16.79 19.13 -6.76
N LEU A 396 -17.59 18.33 -7.47
CA LEU A 396 -19.04 18.51 -7.54
C LEU A 396 -19.67 18.41 -6.15
N PHE A 397 -19.31 17.40 -5.35
CA PHE A 397 -19.82 17.25 -3.98
C PHE A 397 -19.38 18.39 -3.05
N ALA A 398 -18.11 18.79 -3.10
CA ALA A 398 -17.55 19.87 -2.28
C ALA A 398 -18.23 21.21 -2.58
N VAL A 399 -18.46 21.52 -3.85
CA VAL A 399 -19.16 22.74 -4.27
C VAL A 399 -20.66 22.67 -3.94
N THR A 400 -21.35 21.55 -4.23
CA THR A 400 -22.80 21.45 -4.01
C THR A 400 -23.20 21.31 -2.54
N SER A 401 -22.41 20.66 -1.69
CA SER A 401 -22.68 20.58 -0.24
C SER A 401 -22.47 21.90 0.50
N CYS A 402 -21.82 22.89 -0.14
CA CYS A 402 -21.73 24.27 0.33
C CYS A 402 -22.83 25.21 -0.22
N PHE A 403 -23.79 24.69 -0.99
CA PHE A 403 -24.98 25.44 -1.40
C PHE A 403 -25.87 25.76 -0.20
N ARG A 404 -26.51 26.94 -0.24
CA ARG A 404 -27.53 27.39 0.72
C ARG A 404 -28.65 28.11 -0.02
N PHE A 405 -29.85 28.12 0.56
CA PHE A 405 -31.00 28.81 -0.01
C PHE A 405 -30.91 30.33 0.17
N ASP A 406 -30.24 30.81 1.24
CA ASP A 406 -29.86 32.22 1.33
C ASP A 406 -28.78 32.58 0.28
N CYS A 407 -29.19 33.40 -0.69
CA CYS A 407 -28.34 34.00 -1.72
C CYS A 407 -27.09 34.70 -1.16
N ILE A 408 -27.18 35.33 0.02
CA ILE A 408 -26.06 36.03 0.65
C ILE A 408 -25.04 35.01 1.17
N ARG A 409 -25.50 34.07 2.03
CA ARG A 409 -24.68 33.08 2.74
C ARG A 409 -24.23 31.88 1.89
N ASN A 410 -24.63 31.78 0.62
CA ASN A 410 -24.18 30.74 -0.33
C ASN A 410 -22.64 30.77 -0.51
N LYS A 411 -21.99 29.60 -0.40
CA LYS A 411 -20.53 29.43 -0.44
C LYS A 411 -20.02 28.59 -1.62
N MET A 412 -20.82 28.26 -2.62
CA MET A 412 -20.38 27.49 -3.80
C MET A 412 -19.09 28.03 -4.45
N CYS A 413 -19.00 29.35 -4.69
CA CYS A 413 -17.80 29.97 -5.28
C CYS A 413 -16.57 29.91 -4.36
N VAL A 414 -16.80 29.99 -3.04
CA VAL A 414 -15.75 29.84 -2.03
C VAL A 414 -15.24 28.40 -2.02
N ALA A 415 -16.14 27.41 -2.02
CA ALA A 415 -15.77 26.00 -2.09
C ALA A 415 -14.98 25.65 -3.36
N ALA A 416 -15.40 26.19 -4.52
CA ALA A 416 -14.65 26.04 -5.78
C ALA A 416 -13.24 26.64 -5.68
N PHE A 417 -13.06 27.77 -4.99
CA PHE A 417 -11.74 28.36 -4.76
C PHE A 417 -10.91 27.58 -3.73
N GLY A 418 -11.52 26.98 -2.71
CA GLY A 418 -10.83 26.09 -1.76
C GLY A 418 -10.21 24.88 -2.45
N VAL A 419 -10.95 24.24 -3.35
CA VAL A 419 -10.44 23.19 -4.25
C VAL A 419 -9.26 23.68 -5.09
N ILE A 420 -9.33 24.89 -5.66
CA ILE A 420 -8.22 25.48 -6.42
C ILE A 420 -7.00 25.72 -5.51
N SER A 421 -7.21 26.17 -4.26
CA SER A 421 -6.14 26.37 -3.27
C SER A 421 -5.39 25.06 -2.96
N ALA A 422 -6.14 23.96 -2.76
CA ALA A 422 -5.55 22.62 -2.59
C ALA A 422 -4.78 22.15 -3.84
N PHE A 423 -5.29 22.42 -5.05
CA PHE A 423 -4.57 22.12 -6.29
C PHE A 423 -3.28 22.94 -6.44
N LEU A 424 -3.29 24.22 -6.09
CA LEU A 424 -2.09 25.07 -6.07
C LEU A 424 -1.04 24.52 -5.09
N ALA A 425 -1.47 24.03 -3.92
CA ALA A 425 -0.57 23.39 -2.96
C ALA A 425 0.09 22.13 -3.51
N VAL A 426 -0.65 21.28 -4.24
CA VAL A 426 -0.08 20.12 -4.97
C VAL A 426 1.00 20.55 -5.96
N VAL A 427 0.73 21.58 -6.77
CA VAL A 427 1.72 22.08 -7.74
C VAL A 427 2.98 22.61 -7.03
N SER A 428 2.82 23.33 -5.92
CA SER A 428 3.96 23.83 -5.14
C SER A 428 4.77 22.73 -4.45
N GLY A 429 4.11 21.78 -3.80
CA GLY A 429 4.77 20.68 -3.07
C GLY A 429 5.52 19.73 -4.00
N PHE A 430 4.88 19.30 -5.09
CA PHE A 430 5.51 18.43 -6.09
C PHE A 430 6.61 19.18 -6.85
N GLY A 431 6.36 20.42 -7.25
CA GLY A 431 7.33 21.25 -7.96
C GLY A 431 8.62 21.47 -7.14
N LEU A 432 8.50 21.74 -5.84
CA LEU A 432 9.66 21.86 -4.95
C LEU A 432 10.47 20.56 -4.86
N LEU A 433 9.81 19.41 -4.75
CA LEU A 433 10.50 18.13 -4.58
C LEU A 433 11.16 17.63 -5.88
N LEU A 434 10.54 17.91 -7.03
CA LEU A 434 11.16 17.68 -8.34
C LEU A 434 12.38 18.59 -8.56
N HIS A 435 12.34 19.86 -8.13
CA HIS A 435 13.51 20.76 -8.10
C HIS A 435 14.66 20.25 -7.23
N ILE A 436 14.35 19.56 -6.12
CA ILE A 436 15.35 18.96 -5.22
C ILE A 436 15.92 17.65 -5.79
N GLY A 437 15.25 17.03 -6.77
CA GLY A 437 15.64 15.75 -7.35
C GLY A 437 15.14 14.53 -6.56
N VAL A 438 14.01 14.64 -5.84
CA VAL A 438 13.38 13.49 -5.17
C VAL A 438 12.67 12.61 -6.22
N PRO A 439 13.01 11.32 -6.36
CA PRO A 439 12.51 10.49 -7.46
C PRO A 439 10.99 10.35 -7.42
N PHE A 440 10.37 10.47 -8.60
CA PHE A 440 8.93 10.37 -8.79
C PHE A 440 8.55 8.91 -9.07
N VAL A 441 7.89 8.29 -8.10
CA VAL A 441 7.42 6.89 -8.15
C VAL A 441 5.93 6.90 -8.52
N ILE A 442 5.42 5.99 -9.34
CA ILE A 442 4.04 6.05 -9.84
C ILE A 442 2.98 6.05 -8.73
N ILE A 443 3.27 5.44 -7.58
CA ILE A 443 2.39 5.48 -6.40
C ILE A 443 2.20 6.90 -5.83
N VAL A 444 3.16 7.80 -6.04
CA VAL A 444 3.07 9.24 -5.70
C VAL A 444 1.99 9.92 -6.55
N ALA A 445 1.72 9.47 -7.78
CA ALA A 445 0.67 10.02 -8.63
C ALA A 445 -0.74 9.89 -8.01
N ASN A 446 -0.92 9.00 -7.03
CA ASN A 446 -2.17 8.81 -6.30
C ASN A 446 -2.35 9.81 -5.14
N SER A 447 -1.27 10.42 -4.62
CA SER A 447 -1.38 11.30 -3.44
C SER A 447 -2.17 12.60 -3.67
N PRO A 448 -2.20 13.25 -4.86
CA PRO A 448 -3.02 14.45 -5.07
C PRO A 448 -4.52 14.23 -4.85
N PHE A 449 -5.00 12.99 -5.04
CA PHE A 449 -6.36 12.60 -4.71
C PHE A 449 -6.64 12.65 -3.19
N LEU A 450 -5.74 12.10 -2.37
CA LEU A 450 -5.85 12.15 -0.90
C LEU A 450 -5.69 13.56 -0.36
N ILE A 451 -4.72 14.31 -0.90
CA ILE A 451 -4.42 15.69 -0.51
C ILE A 451 -5.61 16.60 -0.79
N LEU A 452 -6.36 16.36 -1.89
CA LEU A 452 -7.61 17.07 -2.14
C LEU A 452 -8.66 16.75 -1.05
N GLY A 453 -8.76 15.50 -0.59
CA GLY A 453 -9.64 15.11 0.52
C GLY A 453 -9.32 15.90 1.81
N VAL A 454 -8.05 15.92 2.23
CA VAL A 454 -7.61 16.68 3.42
C VAL A 454 -7.86 18.18 3.24
N GLY A 455 -7.49 18.77 2.10
CA GLY A 455 -7.68 20.20 1.82
C GLY A 455 -9.16 20.62 1.74
N VAL A 456 -10.05 19.70 1.38
CA VAL A 456 -11.51 19.92 1.36
C VAL A 456 -12.12 19.84 2.76
N ASP A 457 -11.59 19.01 3.67
CA ASP A 457 -11.98 18.99 5.09
C ASP A 457 -11.68 20.34 5.78
N ASP A 458 -10.42 20.74 5.69
CA ASP A 458 -9.87 22.04 6.10
C ASP A 458 -10.75 23.23 5.64
N MET A 459 -11.19 23.16 4.37
CA MET A 459 -12.09 24.13 3.74
C MET A 459 -13.50 24.10 4.37
N PHE A 460 -14.10 22.92 4.59
CA PHE A 460 -15.42 22.80 5.22
C PHE A 460 -15.42 23.33 6.66
N ILE A 461 -14.37 23.06 7.43
CA ILE A 461 -14.23 23.52 8.82
C ILE A 461 -14.18 25.05 8.88
N MET A 462 -13.37 25.68 8.02
CA MET A 462 -13.26 27.14 8.01
C MET A 462 -14.54 27.82 7.47
N ILE A 463 -15.23 27.23 6.48
CA ILE A 463 -16.56 27.70 6.03
C ILE A 463 -17.60 27.58 7.16
N SER A 464 -17.61 26.48 7.92
CA SER A 464 -18.53 26.28 9.06
C SER A 464 -18.29 27.27 10.20
N ALA A 465 -17.03 27.59 10.48
CA ALA A 465 -16.69 28.66 11.41
C ALA A 465 -17.15 30.04 10.90
N TRP A 466 -16.97 30.33 9.61
CA TRP A 466 -17.42 31.58 8.99
C TRP A 466 -18.95 31.75 9.03
N HIS A 467 -19.73 30.70 8.76
CA HIS A 467 -21.19 30.75 8.82
C HIS A 467 -21.76 31.09 10.22
N LYS A 468 -20.98 30.90 11.28
CA LYS A 468 -21.33 31.25 12.67
C LYS A 468 -20.95 32.69 13.06
N THR A 469 -20.21 33.41 12.22
CA THR A 469 -19.99 34.85 12.41
C THR A 469 -21.26 35.63 12.11
N ASN A 470 -21.45 36.77 12.76
CA ASN A 470 -22.54 37.67 12.44
C ASN A 470 -22.20 38.48 11.17
N LEU A 471 -23.17 38.70 10.28
CA LEU A 471 -22.98 39.47 9.05
C LEU A 471 -22.84 40.98 9.32
N ALA A 472 -23.20 41.45 10.52
CA ALA A 472 -23.08 42.85 10.92
C ALA A 472 -21.66 43.27 11.33
N ASP A 473 -20.81 42.31 11.73
CA ASP A 473 -19.47 42.57 12.24
C ASP A 473 -18.49 42.94 11.10
N ASP A 474 -17.43 43.69 11.38
CA ASP A 474 -16.42 44.02 10.36
C ASP A 474 -15.68 42.76 9.88
N ILE A 475 -15.31 42.72 8.60
CA ILE A 475 -14.67 41.56 7.96
C ILE A 475 -13.36 41.18 8.65
N ARG A 476 -12.64 42.14 9.23
CA ARG A 476 -11.42 41.90 10.01
C ARG A 476 -11.72 41.15 11.30
N GLU A 477 -12.79 41.53 11.99
CA GLU A 477 -13.27 40.90 13.23
C GLU A 477 -13.85 39.50 12.95
N ARG A 478 -14.65 39.36 11.90
CA ARG A 478 -15.17 38.05 11.43
C ARG A 478 -14.02 37.09 11.13
N MET A 479 -13.01 37.53 10.36
CA MET A 479 -11.86 36.69 10.03
C MET A 479 -11.00 36.37 11.26
N SER A 480 -10.78 37.35 12.13
CA SER A 480 -10.10 37.21 13.42
C SER A 480 -10.76 36.15 14.33
N ASN A 481 -12.09 36.15 14.44
CA ASN A 481 -12.87 35.19 15.23
C ASN A 481 -12.95 33.79 14.58
N VAL A 482 -12.89 33.70 13.25
CA VAL A 482 -12.77 32.42 12.54
C VAL A 482 -11.39 31.80 12.77
N TYR A 483 -10.32 32.60 12.63
CA TYR A 483 -8.95 32.11 12.77
C TYR A 483 -8.62 31.70 14.22
N SER A 484 -9.08 32.45 15.22
CA SER A 484 -8.84 32.14 16.64
C SER A 484 -9.42 30.79 17.09
N LYS A 485 -10.31 30.17 16.30
CA LYS A 485 -10.96 28.88 16.58
C LYS A 485 -10.64 27.80 15.54
N ALA A 486 -10.87 28.08 14.26
CA ALA A 486 -10.70 27.10 13.19
C ALA A 486 -9.23 26.86 12.86
N ALA A 487 -8.42 27.91 12.73
CA ALA A 487 -7.01 27.77 12.35
C ALA A 487 -6.21 27.02 13.43
N VAL A 488 -6.50 27.26 14.73
CA VAL A 488 -5.93 26.48 15.85
C VAL A 488 -6.15 24.99 15.64
N SER A 489 -7.39 24.56 15.38
CA SER A 489 -7.70 23.14 15.21
C SER A 489 -7.08 22.55 13.94
N ILE A 490 -7.02 23.32 12.85
CA ILE A 490 -6.38 22.94 11.57
C ILE A 490 -4.85 22.81 11.71
N THR A 491 -4.22 23.64 12.55
CA THR A 491 -2.79 23.51 12.87
C THR A 491 -2.49 22.22 13.62
N ILE A 492 -3.35 21.80 14.56
CA ILE A 492 -3.18 20.54 15.31
C ILE A 492 -3.18 19.34 14.36
N THR A 493 -4.19 19.25 13.50
CA THR A 493 -4.36 18.16 12.52
C THR A 493 -3.27 18.17 11.44
N THR A 494 -2.93 19.35 10.90
CA THR A 494 -1.82 19.48 9.94
C THR A 494 -0.50 18.98 10.53
N ILE A 495 -0.11 19.45 11.72
CA ILE A 495 1.19 19.11 12.32
C ILE A 495 1.29 17.60 12.57
N THR A 496 0.21 16.99 13.08
CA THR A 496 0.15 15.55 13.31
C THR A 496 0.18 14.75 12.02
N ASN A 497 -0.55 15.17 10.98
CA ASN A 497 -0.55 14.53 9.67
C ASN A 497 0.85 14.58 9.00
N ILE A 498 1.53 15.73 9.07
CA ILE A 498 2.91 15.86 8.56
C ILE A 498 3.87 14.97 9.35
N LEU A 499 3.82 14.98 10.68
CA LEU A 499 4.69 14.16 11.51
C LEU A 499 4.45 12.66 11.29
N ALA A 500 3.19 12.23 11.23
CA ALA A 500 2.81 10.86 10.95
C ALA A 500 3.33 10.39 9.59
N LEU A 501 3.14 11.17 8.52
CA LEU A 501 3.70 10.88 7.21
C LEU A 501 5.23 10.83 7.25
N TYR A 502 5.90 11.78 7.91
CA TYR A 502 7.36 11.77 8.02
C TYR A 502 7.92 10.59 8.84
N THR A 503 7.13 9.92 9.71
CA THR A 503 7.56 8.62 10.27
C THR A 503 7.73 7.54 9.19
N GLY A 504 6.96 7.59 8.10
CA GLY A 504 7.07 6.67 6.97
C GLY A 504 8.40 6.77 6.21
N ILE A 505 9.18 7.84 6.41
CA ILE A 505 10.57 7.96 5.92
C ILE A 505 11.48 6.92 6.60
N MET A 506 11.11 6.43 7.80
CA MET A 506 11.81 5.35 8.51
C MET A 506 11.51 3.96 7.94
N SER A 507 10.59 3.83 6.97
CA SER A 507 10.35 2.54 6.30
C SER A 507 11.56 2.11 5.49
N SER A 508 11.80 0.80 5.41
CA SER A 508 12.80 0.20 4.55
C SER A 508 12.46 0.24 3.05
N PHE A 509 11.22 0.60 2.67
CA PHE A 509 10.74 0.62 1.28
C PHE A 509 10.83 2.03 0.66
N ARG A 510 11.54 2.17 -0.46
CA ARG A 510 11.73 3.46 -1.15
C ARG A 510 10.42 4.09 -1.63
N SER A 511 9.50 3.29 -2.17
CA SER A 511 8.17 3.75 -2.61
C SER A 511 7.40 4.47 -1.48
N VAL A 512 7.46 3.93 -0.26
CA VAL A 512 6.84 4.48 0.95
C VAL A 512 7.51 5.78 1.37
N GLN A 513 8.85 5.82 1.39
CA GLN A 513 9.62 7.02 1.70
C GLN A 513 9.25 8.17 0.75
N CYS A 514 9.28 7.94 -0.56
CA CYS A 514 8.92 8.94 -1.56
C CYS A 514 7.46 9.40 -1.41
N PHE A 515 6.52 8.47 -1.29
CA PHE A 515 5.10 8.80 -1.06
C PHE A 515 4.91 9.70 0.18
N CYS A 516 5.57 9.38 1.28
CA CYS A 516 5.49 10.14 2.52
C CYS A 516 6.11 11.53 2.43
N ILE A 517 7.26 11.66 1.74
CA ILE A 517 7.92 12.96 1.50
C ILE A 517 7.03 13.85 0.63
N TYR A 518 6.53 13.32 -0.50
CA TYR A 518 5.64 14.06 -1.41
C TYR A 518 4.33 14.48 -0.74
N THR A 519 3.69 13.58 0.00
CA THR A 519 2.43 13.89 0.68
C THR A 519 2.64 14.86 1.84
N GLY A 520 3.64 14.63 2.71
CA GLY A 520 3.91 15.48 3.87
C GLY A 520 4.33 16.91 3.51
N MET A 521 5.20 17.08 2.51
CA MET A 521 5.56 18.40 1.98
C MET A 521 4.35 19.10 1.36
N THR A 522 3.50 18.37 0.66
CA THR A 522 2.31 18.97 0.03
C THR A 522 1.25 19.37 1.06
N LEU A 523 1.04 18.60 2.13
CA LEU A 523 0.17 19.01 3.24
C LEU A 523 0.66 20.28 3.92
N LEU A 524 1.98 20.47 4.05
CA LEU A 524 2.56 21.73 4.54
C LEU A 524 2.17 22.93 3.66
N PHE A 525 2.25 22.79 2.33
CA PHE A 525 1.76 23.82 1.41
C PHE A 525 0.24 23.99 1.48
N CYS A 526 -0.52 22.91 1.64
CA CYS A 526 -1.98 22.93 1.74
C CYS A 526 -2.42 23.77 2.94
N TYR A 527 -1.82 23.54 4.10
CA TYR A 527 -2.02 24.32 5.32
C TYR A 527 -1.68 25.81 5.14
N PHE A 528 -0.51 26.13 4.58
CA PHE A 528 -0.15 27.53 4.33
C PHE A 528 -1.12 28.20 3.35
N TYR A 529 -1.56 27.52 2.30
CA TYR A 529 -2.48 28.07 1.30
C TYR A 529 -3.94 28.11 1.79
N ASN A 530 -4.31 27.25 2.75
CA ASN A 530 -5.56 27.36 3.47
C ASN A 530 -5.61 28.68 4.29
N ILE A 531 -4.61 28.91 5.14
CA ILE A 531 -4.51 30.08 6.02
C ILE A 531 -4.20 31.39 5.27
N THR A 532 -3.62 31.34 4.06
CA THR A 532 -3.32 32.55 3.26
C THR A 532 -4.27 32.73 2.08
N CYS A 533 -4.12 31.91 1.03
CA CYS A 533 -4.84 32.04 -0.24
C CYS A 533 -6.36 31.88 -0.08
N PHE A 534 -6.81 30.81 0.58
CA PHE A 534 -8.23 30.51 0.75
C PHE A 534 -8.90 31.45 1.76
N GLY A 535 -8.27 31.70 2.91
CA GLY A 535 -8.74 32.71 3.87
C GLY A 535 -8.84 34.12 3.27
N ALA A 536 -7.88 34.54 2.44
CA ALA A 536 -7.97 35.80 1.71
C ALA A 536 -9.19 35.85 0.77
N PHE A 537 -9.48 34.75 0.07
CA PHE A 537 -10.67 34.64 -0.77
C PHE A 537 -11.96 34.69 0.07
N MET A 538 -11.99 34.06 1.25
CA MET A 538 -13.11 34.18 2.19
C MET A 538 -13.34 35.62 2.68
N ALA A 539 -12.28 36.39 2.94
CA ALA A 539 -12.41 37.82 3.27
C ALA A 539 -12.95 38.66 2.09
N LEU A 540 -12.59 38.31 0.85
CA LEU A 540 -13.13 38.96 -0.35
C LEU A 540 -14.60 38.58 -0.58
N ASP A 541 -14.99 37.32 -0.36
CA ASP A 541 -16.40 36.92 -0.39
C ASP A 541 -17.21 37.55 0.77
N GLY A 542 -16.59 37.75 1.93
CA GLY A 542 -17.17 38.56 3.02
C GLY A 542 -17.51 39.99 2.59
N LYS A 543 -16.71 40.61 1.71
CA LYS A 543 -17.06 41.91 1.09
C LYS A 543 -18.28 41.78 0.18
N ARG A 544 -18.42 40.68 -0.58
CA ARG A 544 -19.64 40.40 -1.37
C ARG A 544 -20.87 40.26 -0.46
N GLU A 545 -20.78 39.49 0.62
CA GLU A 545 -21.88 39.32 1.59
C GLU A 545 -22.39 40.67 2.12
N VAL A 546 -21.48 41.51 2.64
CA VAL A 546 -21.82 42.83 3.22
C VAL A 546 -22.41 43.76 2.16
N VAL A 547 -21.85 43.77 0.94
CA VAL A 547 -22.40 44.57 -0.17
C VAL A 547 -23.80 44.10 -0.54
N CYS A 548 -24.03 42.80 -0.72
CA CYS A 548 -25.36 42.26 -1.06
C CYS A 548 -26.39 42.50 0.05
N LEU A 549 -26.01 42.40 1.33
CA LEU A 549 -26.87 42.74 2.47
C LEU A 549 -27.25 44.22 2.48
N CYS A 550 -26.28 45.13 2.24
CA CYS A 550 -26.54 46.56 2.12
C CYS A 550 -27.50 46.91 0.99
N TRP A 551 -27.38 46.24 -0.17
CA TRP A 551 -28.29 46.45 -1.31
C TRP A 551 -29.68 45.88 -1.07
N LEU A 552 -29.81 44.71 -0.42
CA LEU A 552 -31.11 44.15 -0.04
C LEU A 552 -31.85 45.05 0.96
N LYS A 553 -31.13 45.69 1.91
CA LYS A 553 -31.69 46.69 2.83
C LYS A 553 -31.99 48.05 2.18
N LYS A 554 -31.43 48.37 1.01
CA LYS A 554 -31.57 49.66 0.31
C LYS A 554 -32.01 49.49 -1.14
N ALA A 555 -32.99 48.62 -1.41
CA ALA A 555 -33.37 48.20 -2.76
C ALA A 555 -33.91 49.35 -3.65
N ASP A 556 -33.01 50.10 -4.29
CA ASP A 556 -33.33 51.13 -5.29
C ASP A 556 -33.62 50.44 -6.64
N PRO A 557 -34.81 50.60 -7.25
CA PRO A 557 -35.26 49.82 -8.41
C PRO A 557 -34.46 50.05 -9.71
N LYS A 558 -33.45 50.93 -9.74
CA LYS A 558 -32.76 51.36 -10.96
C LYS A 558 -31.73 50.39 -11.55
N TRP A 559 -31.27 49.36 -10.83
CA TRP A 559 -30.20 48.45 -11.30
C TRP A 559 -30.51 46.95 -11.20
N PRO A 560 -31.35 46.39 -12.11
CA PRO A 560 -31.64 44.96 -12.14
C PRO A 560 -30.41 44.08 -12.46
N SER A 561 -29.40 44.61 -13.17
CA SER A 561 -28.18 43.85 -13.52
C SER A 561 -27.39 43.38 -12.29
N PHE A 562 -27.34 44.19 -11.22
CA PHE A 562 -26.61 43.85 -10.00
C PHE A 562 -27.35 42.87 -9.08
N LYS A 563 -28.70 42.82 -9.13
CA LYS A 563 -29.47 41.74 -8.47
C LYS A 563 -29.07 40.37 -9.00
N LYS A 564 -28.78 40.29 -10.31
CA LYS A 564 -28.24 39.07 -10.96
C LYS A 564 -26.85 38.70 -10.45
N PHE A 565 -26.01 39.66 -10.05
CA PHE A 565 -24.67 39.38 -9.52
C PHE A 565 -24.70 38.85 -8.07
N CYS A 566 -25.56 39.40 -7.20
CA CYS A 566 -25.69 38.89 -5.83
C CYS A 566 -26.33 37.49 -5.78
N CYS A 567 -27.39 37.26 -6.54
CA CYS A 567 -28.19 36.03 -6.47
C CYS A 567 -28.17 35.21 -7.77
N PHE A 568 -27.00 34.99 -8.37
CA PHE A 568 -26.84 33.96 -9.40
C PHE A 568 -26.55 32.60 -8.73
N PRO A 569 -27.21 31.50 -9.12
CA PRO A 569 -28.18 31.37 -10.22
C PRO A 569 -29.65 31.58 -9.83
N PHE A 570 -29.98 31.65 -8.54
CA PHE A 570 -31.35 31.61 -8.03
C PHE A 570 -31.65 32.75 -7.04
N GLY A 571 -32.83 33.36 -7.19
CA GLY A 571 -33.20 34.65 -6.58
C GLY A 571 -34.06 34.58 -5.31
N SER A 572 -33.83 33.61 -4.43
CA SER A 572 -34.49 33.55 -3.11
C SER A 572 -34.10 34.75 -2.24
N VAL A 573 -35.10 35.33 -1.56
CA VAL A 573 -34.94 36.43 -0.61
C VAL A 573 -34.61 35.83 0.78
N PRO A 574 -33.73 36.44 1.60
CA PRO A 574 -33.44 35.93 2.94
C PRO A 574 -34.64 36.07 3.89
N ASP A 575 -34.83 35.10 4.79
CA ASP A 575 -35.76 35.24 5.91
C ASP A 575 -35.33 36.39 6.85
N GLU A 576 -36.30 37.14 7.38
CA GLU A 576 -36.06 38.33 8.23
C GLU A 576 -35.18 38.06 9.46
N HIS A 577 -35.11 36.80 9.92
CA HIS A 577 -34.36 36.38 11.11
C HIS A 577 -32.87 36.09 10.82
N GLY A 578 -32.40 36.22 9.57
CA GLY A 578 -30.96 36.27 9.23
C GLY A 578 -30.12 35.04 9.59
N THR A 579 -30.74 33.90 9.92
CA THR A 579 -30.12 32.71 10.50
C THR A 579 -30.40 31.44 9.67
N ASP A 580 -29.91 31.41 8.41
CA ASP A 580 -29.87 30.16 7.62
C ASP A 580 -28.87 29.17 8.26
N ILE A 581 -29.37 28.36 9.20
CA ILE A 581 -28.67 27.25 9.85
C ILE A 581 -28.95 25.98 9.05
N HIS A 582 -27.91 25.17 8.80
CA HIS A 582 -28.07 23.98 7.96
C HIS A 582 -28.96 22.94 8.65
N PRO A 583 -29.92 22.29 7.95
CA PRO A 583 -30.76 21.25 8.53
C PRO A 583 -29.97 20.11 9.19
N ILE A 584 -28.80 19.75 8.65
CA ILE A 584 -27.95 18.70 9.23
C ILE A 584 -27.29 19.17 10.54
N SER A 585 -26.91 20.45 10.67
CA SER A 585 -26.45 21.00 11.95
C SER A 585 -27.56 20.98 13.00
N LEU A 586 -28.79 21.33 12.62
CA LEU A 586 -29.96 21.21 13.50
C LEU A 586 -30.22 19.74 13.91
N PHE A 587 -30.10 18.78 12.99
CA PHE A 587 -30.18 17.35 13.29
C PHE A 587 -29.16 16.91 14.36
N PHE A 588 -27.90 17.36 14.25
CA PHE A 588 -26.86 17.09 15.26
C PHE A 588 -27.21 17.65 16.64
N ARG A 589 -27.80 18.86 16.70
CA ARG A 589 -28.18 19.54 17.95
C ARG A 589 -29.44 18.96 18.59
N ASP A 590 -30.49 18.73 17.79
CA ASP A 590 -31.86 18.51 18.29
C ASP A 590 -32.23 17.03 18.41
N TYR A 591 -31.58 16.16 17.61
CA TYR A 591 -31.90 14.73 17.56
C TYR A 591 -30.70 13.85 17.92
N PHE A 592 -29.58 13.96 17.19
CA PHE A 592 -28.48 12.99 17.30
C PHE A 592 -27.68 13.13 18.59
N GLY A 593 -27.24 14.34 18.96
CA GLY A 593 -26.56 14.60 20.24
C GLY A 593 -27.42 14.24 21.46
N PRO A 594 -28.68 14.67 21.54
CA PRO A 594 -29.62 14.26 22.59
C PRO A 594 -29.87 12.75 22.62
N PHE A 595 -29.88 12.07 21.47
CA PHE A 595 -29.97 10.60 21.40
C PHE A 595 -28.74 9.91 21.99
N LEU A 596 -27.52 10.32 21.61
CA LEU A 596 -26.26 9.75 22.11
C LEU A 596 -26.04 9.98 23.62
N THR A 597 -26.61 11.06 24.17
CA THR A 597 -26.45 11.43 25.58
C THR A 597 -27.43 10.77 26.55
N ARG A 598 -28.40 9.97 26.06
CA ARG A 598 -29.28 9.11 26.89
C ARG A 598 -28.53 7.89 27.43
N SER A 599 -28.78 7.53 28.69
CA SER A 599 -28.10 6.40 29.37
C SER A 599 -28.15 5.09 28.58
N GLU A 600 -29.34 4.68 28.10
CA GLU A 600 -29.52 3.47 27.29
C GLU A 600 -28.67 3.48 26.03
N SER A 601 -28.66 4.60 25.30
CA SER A 601 -27.85 4.78 24.09
C SER A 601 -26.36 4.67 24.39
N LYS A 602 -25.88 5.19 25.53
CA LYS A 602 -24.47 5.09 25.93
C LYS A 602 -24.08 3.63 26.17
N TYR A 603 -24.88 2.85 26.89
CA TYR A 603 -24.62 1.42 27.09
C TYR A 603 -24.64 0.64 25.78
N PHE A 604 -25.59 0.95 24.88
CA PHE A 604 -25.67 0.33 23.55
C PHE A 604 -24.45 0.66 22.67
N VAL A 605 -23.96 1.90 22.70
CA VAL A 605 -22.73 2.31 21.99
C VAL A 605 -21.49 1.61 22.55
N VAL A 606 -21.38 1.45 23.88
CA VAL A 606 -20.31 0.66 24.52
C VAL A 606 -20.37 -0.82 24.07
N PHE A 607 -21.56 -1.42 24.00
CA PHE A 607 -21.73 -2.79 23.52
C PHE A 607 -21.30 -2.97 22.06
N ILE A 608 -21.71 -2.06 21.16
CA ILE A 608 -21.25 -2.05 19.76
C ILE A 608 -19.73 -1.91 19.68
N TYR A 609 -19.14 -1.05 20.50
CA TYR A 609 -17.69 -0.85 20.53
C TYR A 609 -16.93 -2.13 20.94
N VAL A 610 -17.44 -2.87 21.94
CA VAL A 610 -16.85 -4.16 22.34
C VAL A 610 -16.93 -5.20 21.22
N LEU A 611 -18.06 -5.32 20.52
CA LEU A 611 -18.19 -6.22 19.37
C LEU A 611 -17.24 -5.85 18.22
N TYR A 612 -17.10 -4.55 17.94
CA TYR A 612 -16.15 -4.02 16.97
C TYR A 612 -14.71 -4.41 17.35
N ILE A 613 -14.28 -4.19 18.61
CA ILE A 613 -12.93 -4.55 19.06
C ILE A 613 -12.67 -6.06 18.97
N ILE A 614 -13.63 -6.91 19.38
CA ILE A 614 -13.47 -8.37 19.34
C ILE A 614 -13.30 -8.87 17.90
N SER A 615 -14.17 -8.43 16.98
CA SER A 615 -14.09 -8.81 15.56
C SER A 615 -12.80 -8.29 14.90
N SER A 616 -12.36 -7.09 15.27
CA SER A 616 -11.11 -6.49 14.79
C SER A 616 -9.88 -7.28 15.23
N ILE A 617 -9.78 -7.61 16.53
CA ILE A 617 -8.67 -8.41 17.08
C ILE A 617 -8.64 -9.81 16.44
N TYR A 618 -9.79 -10.46 16.27
CA TYR A 618 -9.88 -11.74 15.58
C TYR A 618 -9.37 -11.64 14.14
N GLY A 619 -9.76 -10.60 13.41
CA GLY A 619 -9.29 -10.33 12.04
C GLY A 619 -7.78 -10.15 11.96
N CYS A 620 -7.16 -9.42 12.91
CA CYS A 620 -5.71 -9.18 12.93
C CYS A 620 -4.88 -10.47 12.98
N PHE A 621 -5.37 -11.53 13.64
CA PHE A 621 -4.69 -12.83 13.67
C PHE A 621 -4.79 -13.63 12.35
N HIS A 622 -5.65 -13.21 11.42
CA HIS A 622 -5.90 -13.89 10.14
C HIS A 622 -5.40 -13.10 8.91
N VAL A 623 -4.79 -11.93 9.10
CA VAL A 623 -4.18 -11.13 8.03
C VAL A 623 -3.01 -11.91 7.41
N GLN A 624 -3.00 -12.03 6.07
CA GLN A 624 -1.89 -12.60 5.32
C GLN A 624 -0.86 -11.54 4.97
N GLU A 625 0.43 -11.92 4.92
CA GLU A 625 1.54 -10.98 4.72
C GLU A 625 2.12 -11.03 3.29
N GLY A 626 2.45 -9.85 2.75
CA GLY A 626 3.26 -9.65 1.56
C GLY A 626 2.49 -9.50 0.24
N LEU A 627 3.18 -8.88 -0.72
CA LEU A 627 2.67 -8.62 -2.06
C LEU A 627 2.95 -9.83 -2.98
N ASP A 628 1.90 -10.47 -3.50
CA ASP A 628 2.07 -11.31 -4.69
C ASP A 628 2.29 -10.40 -5.89
N LEU A 629 3.44 -10.57 -6.57
CA LEU A 629 3.83 -9.75 -7.72
C LEU A 629 2.84 -9.85 -8.90
N ARG A 630 2.01 -10.90 -8.97
CA ARG A 630 0.93 -10.97 -9.98
C ARG A 630 -0.09 -9.84 -9.83
N ASN A 631 -0.29 -9.34 -8.60
CA ASN A 631 -1.26 -8.30 -8.26
C ASN A 631 -0.82 -6.89 -8.68
N LEU A 632 0.40 -6.72 -9.20
CA LEU A 632 0.85 -5.44 -9.77
C LEU A 632 0.24 -5.17 -11.16
N ALA A 633 -0.21 -6.21 -11.86
CA ALA A 633 -0.86 -6.07 -13.16
C ALA A 633 -2.40 -5.97 -13.04
N SER A 634 -3.03 -5.63 -14.16
CA SER A 634 -4.48 -5.72 -14.36
C SER A 634 -4.96 -7.17 -14.31
N ASP A 635 -6.18 -7.42 -13.81
CA ASP A 635 -6.81 -8.75 -13.76
C ASP A 635 -6.84 -9.44 -15.14
N ASP A 636 -7.04 -8.66 -16.21
CA ASP A 636 -7.10 -9.12 -17.61
C ASP A 636 -5.70 -9.33 -18.24
N SER A 637 -4.61 -9.18 -17.48
CA SER A 637 -3.25 -9.25 -17.99
C SER A 637 -2.87 -10.63 -18.54
N TYR A 638 -2.03 -10.66 -19.57
CA TYR A 638 -1.45 -11.90 -20.09
C TYR A 638 -0.53 -12.62 -19.10
N ILE A 639 -0.04 -11.93 -18.05
CA ILE A 639 0.78 -12.55 -17.01
C ILE A 639 -0.05 -13.39 -16.03
N THR A 640 -1.36 -13.10 -15.87
CA THR A 640 -2.24 -13.84 -14.95
C THR A 640 -2.38 -15.32 -15.37
N PRO A 641 -2.68 -15.65 -16.64
CA PRO A 641 -2.58 -17.03 -17.13
C PRO A 641 -1.19 -17.67 -16.96
N TYR A 642 -0.10 -16.90 -17.14
CA TYR A 642 1.25 -17.42 -16.94
C TYR A 642 1.47 -17.86 -15.48
N PHE A 643 1.15 -17.01 -14.49
CA PHE A 643 1.30 -17.36 -13.08
C PHE A 643 0.39 -18.50 -12.65
N ASN A 644 -0.83 -18.58 -13.19
CA ASN A 644 -1.73 -19.69 -12.93
C ASN A 644 -1.19 -21.02 -13.49
N VAL A 645 -0.58 -21.03 -14.68
CA VAL A 645 0.08 -22.22 -15.26
C VAL A 645 1.36 -22.58 -14.49
N GLU A 646 2.13 -21.59 -14.02
CA GLU A 646 3.29 -21.81 -13.16
C GLU A 646 2.90 -22.45 -11.81
N GLU A 647 1.87 -21.92 -11.15
CA GLU A 647 1.38 -22.43 -9.86
C GLU A 647 0.72 -23.80 -9.98
N ASN A 648 -0.05 -24.07 -11.03
CA ASN A 648 -0.74 -25.35 -11.21
C ASN A 648 0.16 -26.51 -11.64
N TYR A 649 1.30 -26.24 -12.30
CA TYR A 649 2.12 -27.30 -12.92
C TYR A 649 3.60 -27.30 -12.51
N PHE A 650 4.14 -26.19 -11.98
CA PHE A 650 5.56 -26.04 -11.66
C PHE A 650 5.82 -25.70 -10.18
N SER A 651 4.84 -25.92 -9.30
CA SER A 651 4.93 -25.64 -7.85
C SER A 651 5.88 -26.54 -7.06
N ASP A 652 6.18 -27.73 -7.57
CA ASP A 652 6.85 -28.80 -6.81
C ASP A 652 8.30 -28.44 -6.43
N TYR A 653 8.99 -27.75 -7.33
CA TYR A 653 10.39 -27.34 -7.17
C TYR A 653 10.49 -25.82 -7.09
N GLY A 654 11.09 -25.34 -6.00
CA GLY A 654 11.38 -23.93 -5.79
C GLY A 654 12.69 -23.46 -6.44
N PRO A 655 13.18 -22.27 -6.08
CA PRO A 655 14.49 -21.79 -6.54
C PRO A 655 15.64 -22.71 -6.09
N ARG A 656 16.64 -22.88 -6.96
CA ARG A 656 17.93 -23.51 -6.61
C ARG A 656 18.78 -22.48 -5.85
N VAL A 657 19.07 -22.76 -4.59
CA VAL A 657 19.72 -21.82 -3.66
C VAL A 657 21.22 -22.10 -3.59
N MET A 658 22.04 -21.05 -3.64
CA MET A 658 23.48 -21.13 -3.42
C MET A 658 23.76 -21.27 -1.93
N VAL A 659 24.64 -22.18 -1.54
CA VAL A 659 25.21 -22.27 -0.19
C VAL A 659 26.68 -21.90 -0.30
N ILE A 660 27.06 -20.75 0.26
CA ILE A 660 28.32 -20.06 -0.01
C ILE A 660 29.19 -20.10 1.24
N VAL A 661 30.43 -20.58 1.11
CA VAL A 661 31.47 -20.45 2.12
C VAL A 661 32.10 -19.05 1.99
N THR A 662 31.87 -18.20 2.98
CA THR A 662 32.15 -16.75 2.89
C THR A 662 33.58 -16.33 3.24
N LYS A 663 34.38 -17.23 3.84
CA LYS A 663 35.75 -16.95 4.28
C LYS A 663 36.72 -18.00 3.73
N LYS A 664 38.02 -17.66 3.81
CA LYS A 664 39.12 -18.61 3.63
C LYS A 664 38.96 -19.78 4.63
N VAL A 665 39.05 -20.99 4.10
CA VAL A 665 38.84 -22.25 4.82
C VAL A 665 39.80 -23.28 4.26
N ASP A 666 40.45 -24.06 5.12
CA ASP A 666 41.48 -25.02 4.74
C ASP A 666 40.86 -26.34 4.26
N TYR A 667 40.33 -26.37 3.03
CA TYR A 667 39.57 -27.50 2.47
C TYR A 667 40.31 -28.84 2.41
N TRP A 668 41.64 -28.85 2.50
CA TRP A 668 42.42 -30.10 2.62
C TRP A 668 42.23 -30.75 4.00
N ASP A 669 42.05 -29.96 5.07
CA ASP A 669 41.85 -30.50 6.41
C ASP A 669 40.57 -31.35 6.49
N LYS A 670 40.73 -32.55 7.06
CA LYS A 670 39.65 -33.52 7.26
C LYS A 670 38.60 -33.02 8.26
N ASP A 671 39.00 -32.30 9.32
CA ASP A 671 38.07 -31.76 10.32
C ASP A 671 37.18 -30.68 9.72
N VAL A 672 37.79 -29.75 8.96
CA VAL A 672 37.09 -28.73 8.17
C VAL A 672 36.08 -29.37 7.19
N ARG A 673 36.50 -30.40 6.45
CA ARG A 673 35.58 -31.12 5.55
C ARG A 673 34.45 -31.82 6.30
N GLN A 674 34.72 -32.42 7.45
CA GLN A 674 33.70 -33.08 8.27
C GLN A 674 32.66 -32.09 8.82
N LYS A 675 33.11 -30.89 9.21
CA LYS A 675 32.23 -29.78 9.63
C LYS A 675 31.33 -29.31 8.49
N LEU A 676 31.88 -29.14 7.28
CA LEU A 676 31.09 -28.75 6.12
C LEU A 676 30.08 -29.86 5.71
N GLU A 677 30.51 -31.13 5.70
CA GLU A 677 29.63 -32.28 5.43
C GLU A 677 28.48 -32.37 6.45
N ASN A 678 28.76 -32.11 7.73
CA ASN A 678 27.72 -32.05 8.77
C ASN A 678 26.72 -30.90 8.51
N CYS A 679 27.20 -29.73 8.10
CA CYS A 679 26.34 -28.61 7.70
C CYS A 679 25.46 -28.94 6.49
N THR A 680 26.03 -29.52 5.42
CA THR A 680 25.27 -29.99 4.25
C THR A 680 24.19 -30.99 4.65
N LYS A 681 24.50 -31.95 5.53
CA LYS A 681 23.52 -32.90 6.09
C LYS A 681 22.42 -32.27 6.94
N ILE A 682 22.60 -31.05 7.47
CA ILE A 682 21.54 -30.31 8.18
C ILE A 682 20.62 -29.63 7.15
N PHE A 683 21.16 -29.04 6.09
CA PHE A 683 20.35 -28.55 4.95
C PHE A 683 19.52 -29.67 4.31
N GLU A 684 20.11 -30.82 4.05
CA GLU A 684 19.45 -31.99 3.43
C GLU A 684 18.36 -32.66 4.30
N LYS A 685 18.35 -32.36 5.61
CA LYS A 685 17.29 -32.78 6.53
C LYS A 685 16.12 -31.80 6.59
N ASN A 686 16.25 -30.62 6.00
CA ASN A 686 15.18 -29.64 5.97
C ASN A 686 14.04 -30.12 5.05
N VAL A 687 12.79 -29.99 5.51
CA VAL A 687 11.58 -30.45 4.79
C VAL A 687 11.48 -29.85 3.38
N TYR A 688 12.00 -28.63 3.18
CA TYR A 688 11.95 -27.93 1.90
C TYR A 688 13.15 -28.20 0.98
N VAL A 689 14.07 -29.13 1.30
CA VAL A 689 15.29 -29.39 0.52
C VAL A 689 15.31 -30.81 -0.03
N ASP A 690 15.46 -30.96 -1.36
CA ASP A 690 15.68 -32.27 -1.97
C ASP A 690 17.15 -32.67 -1.85
N LYS A 691 17.42 -33.56 -0.88
CA LYS A 691 18.75 -34.15 -0.60
C LYS A 691 19.43 -34.80 -1.82
N ASN A 692 18.67 -35.28 -2.81
CA ASN A 692 19.25 -35.95 -3.98
C ASN A 692 19.77 -34.95 -5.02
N LEU A 693 19.49 -33.65 -4.84
CA LEU A 693 19.78 -32.58 -5.78
C LEU A 693 20.75 -31.53 -5.24
N THR A 694 21.33 -31.78 -4.06
CA THR A 694 22.49 -31.09 -3.52
C THR A 694 23.70 -31.27 -4.45
N GLU A 695 24.42 -30.19 -4.73
CA GLU A 695 25.60 -30.19 -5.60
C GLU A 695 26.71 -29.34 -4.99
N PHE A 696 27.78 -29.98 -4.52
CA PHE A 696 29.00 -29.31 -4.07
C PHE A 696 30.20 -29.76 -4.89
N TRP A 697 31.01 -28.81 -5.33
CA TRP A 697 32.26 -29.08 -6.06
C TRP A 697 33.22 -29.95 -5.23
N LEU A 698 33.20 -29.79 -3.90
CA LEU A 698 34.12 -30.43 -2.97
C LEU A 698 33.95 -31.95 -2.93
N ASP A 699 32.71 -32.45 -2.93
CA ASP A 699 32.46 -33.90 -2.90
C ASP A 699 32.89 -34.55 -4.21
N ALA A 700 32.57 -33.91 -5.35
CA ALA A 700 33.05 -34.33 -6.66
C ALA A 700 34.59 -34.29 -6.75
N TYR A 701 35.23 -33.27 -6.17
CA TYR A 701 36.68 -33.12 -6.18
C TYR A 701 37.39 -34.15 -5.29
N VAL A 702 36.87 -34.41 -4.09
CA VAL A 702 37.41 -35.44 -3.19
C VAL A 702 37.23 -36.84 -3.79
N GLN A 703 36.14 -37.09 -4.52
CA GLN A 703 35.97 -38.33 -5.29
C GLN A 703 36.97 -38.42 -6.46
N TYR A 704 37.22 -37.32 -7.18
CA TYR A 704 38.21 -37.24 -8.25
C TYR A 704 39.64 -37.53 -7.75
N LEU A 705 40.08 -36.88 -6.67
CA LEU A 705 41.39 -37.12 -6.05
C LEU A 705 41.56 -38.58 -5.59
N LYS A 706 40.54 -39.14 -4.92
CA LYS A 706 40.54 -40.56 -4.51
C LYS A 706 40.59 -41.51 -5.71
N GLY A 707 39.87 -41.21 -6.79
CA GLY A 707 39.91 -41.98 -8.03
C GLY A 707 41.29 -41.98 -8.70
N ASN A 708 42.02 -40.87 -8.58
CA ASN A 708 43.41 -40.74 -9.03
C ASN A 708 44.46 -41.23 -8.01
N SER A 709 44.05 -41.88 -6.91
CA SER A 709 44.91 -42.35 -5.82
C SER A 709 45.75 -41.25 -5.14
N GLN A 710 45.26 -40.01 -5.13
CA GLN A 710 45.87 -38.85 -4.48
C GLN A 710 45.24 -38.62 -3.10
N ASP A 711 46.05 -38.19 -2.11
CA ASP A 711 45.54 -37.87 -0.78
C ASP A 711 44.93 -36.45 -0.74
N PRO A 712 43.61 -36.29 -0.51
CA PRO A 712 42.99 -34.98 -0.36
C PRO A 712 43.36 -34.26 0.95
N ASN A 713 44.08 -34.90 1.89
CA ASN A 713 44.52 -34.26 3.14
C ASN A 713 45.80 -33.41 2.98
N GLU A 714 46.57 -33.59 1.90
CA GLU A 714 47.82 -32.86 1.67
C GLU A 714 47.56 -31.55 0.91
N LYS A 715 47.88 -30.40 1.52
CA LYS A 715 47.63 -29.05 0.95
C LYS A 715 48.13 -28.88 -0.48
N ASN A 716 49.37 -29.27 -0.78
CA ASN A 716 49.96 -29.07 -2.10
C ASN A 716 49.27 -29.93 -3.16
N THR A 717 49.04 -31.21 -2.86
CA THR A 717 48.28 -32.13 -3.72
C THR A 717 46.84 -31.64 -3.90
N PHE A 718 46.18 -31.16 -2.85
CA PHE A 718 44.82 -30.62 -2.93
C PHE A 718 44.75 -29.35 -3.77
N MET A 719 45.70 -28.42 -3.69
CA MET A 719 45.64 -27.17 -4.47
C MET A 719 46.09 -27.36 -5.93
N ASN A 720 47.13 -28.16 -6.18
CA ASN A 720 47.73 -28.30 -7.51
C ASN A 720 46.85 -29.07 -8.52
N ASN A 721 45.95 -29.94 -8.05
CA ASN A 721 45.05 -30.71 -8.92
C ASN A 721 43.72 -29.99 -9.25
N ILE A 722 43.45 -28.80 -8.69
CA ILE A 722 42.21 -28.05 -8.96
C ILE A 722 42.11 -27.64 -10.44
N PRO A 723 43.16 -27.10 -11.11
CA PRO A 723 43.07 -26.76 -12.53
C PRO A 723 42.69 -27.96 -13.42
N ASP A 724 43.26 -29.14 -13.15
CA ASP A 724 42.98 -30.37 -13.88
C ASP A 724 41.55 -30.86 -13.62
N PHE A 725 41.07 -30.79 -12.38
CA PHE A 725 39.66 -31.07 -12.05
C PHE A 725 38.71 -30.11 -12.78
N LEU A 726 38.98 -28.80 -12.78
CA LEU A 726 38.16 -27.80 -13.47
C LEU A 726 38.18 -27.96 -14.99
N SER A 727 39.26 -28.52 -15.56
CA SER A 727 39.30 -28.88 -17.00
C SER A 727 38.33 -30.03 -17.33
N ASN A 728 38.22 -31.02 -16.43
CA ASN A 728 37.34 -32.17 -16.55
C ASN A 728 35.87 -31.85 -16.19
N PHE A 729 35.66 -30.94 -15.24
CA PHE A 729 34.36 -30.53 -14.71
C PHE A 729 34.18 -29.00 -14.81
N PRO A 730 34.06 -28.45 -16.03
CA PRO A 730 34.06 -26.99 -16.26
C PRO A 730 32.87 -26.25 -15.61
N ASN A 731 31.82 -26.95 -15.18
CA ASN A 731 30.69 -26.37 -14.47
C ASN A 731 31.10 -25.78 -13.11
N PHE A 732 32.06 -26.38 -12.41
CA PHE A 732 32.52 -25.92 -11.10
C PHE A 732 33.51 -24.75 -11.17
N GLN A 733 33.93 -24.32 -12.37
CA GLN A 733 34.92 -23.24 -12.50
C GLN A 733 34.43 -21.90 -11.95
N HIS A 734 33.12 -21.65 -11.97
CA HIS A 734 32.51 -20.46 -11.37
C HIS A 734 32.12 -20.65 -9.89
N ASP A 735 32.47 -21.78 -9.27
CA ASP A 735 32.04 -22.12 -7.91
C ASP A 735 33.18 -22.08 -6.88
N ILE A 736 34.42 -21.84 -7.35
CA ILE A 736 35.62 -21.72 -6.52
C ILE A 736 36.31 -20.41 -6.89
N ASN A 737 36.51 -19.51 -5.92
CA ASN A 737 37.28 -18.28 -6.09
C ASN A 737 38.67 -18.46 -5.45
N ILE A 738 39.71 -18.47 -6.28
CA ILE A 738 41.11 -18.71 -5.88
C ILE A 738 41.90 -17.41 -6.03
N SER A 739 42.64 -17.04 -4.98
CA SER A 739 43.54 -15.88 -4.99
C SER A 739 44.77 -16.09 -5.87
N SER A 740 45.46 -14.99 -6.19
CA SER A 740 46.82 -15.03 -6.75
C SER A 740 47.85 -15.69 -5.82
N SER A 741 47.57 -15.80 -4.52
CA SER A 741 48.37 -16.56 -3.53
C SER A 741 48.08 -18.07 -3.51
N ASN A 742 47.25 -18.57 -4.44
CA ASN A 742 46.79 -19.97 -4.49
C ASN A 742 46.06 -20.41 -3.20
N GLU A 743 45.10 -19.61 -2.76
CA GLU A 743 44.23 -19.88 -1.62
C GLU A 743 42.76 -19.73 -2.04
N ILE A 744 41.87 -20.61 -1.58
CA ILE A 744 40.43 -20.48 -1.84
C ILE A 744 39.86 -19.39 -0.93
N ILE A 745 39.50 -18.26 -1.52
CA ILE A 745 38.91 -17.10 -0.81
C ILE A 745 37.48 -17.40 -0.38
N SER A 746 36.71 -17.99 -1.30
CA SER A 746 35.32 -18.38 -1.11
C SER A 746 34.97 -19.50 -2.10
N SER A 747 33.93 -20.27 -1.78
CA SER A 747 33.37 -21.25 -2.72
C SER A 747 31.86 -21.39 -2.52
N ARG A 748 31.15 -22.06 -3.44
CA ARG A 748 29.72 -22.31 -3.33
C ARG A 748 29.32 -23.72 -3.74
N GLY A 749 28.28 -24.24 -3.10
CA GLY A 749 27.46 -25.35 -3.58
C GLY A 749 26.02 -24.90 -3.82
N PHE A 750 25.16 -25.84 -4.18
CA PHE A 750 23.75 -25.60 -4.49
C PHE A 750 22.86 -26.62 -3.80
N ILE A 751 21.71 -26.16 -3.31
CA ILE A 751 20.62 -27.00 -2.81
C ILE A 751 19.36 -26.71 -3.63
N GLN A 752 18.56 -27.74 -3.90
CA GLN A 752 17.28 -27.59 -4.58
C GLN A 752 16.15 -27.50 -3.56
N THR A 753 15.34 -26.45 -3.65
CA THR A 753 14.17 -26.31 -2.77
C THR A 753 12.93 -26.97 -3.38
N THR A 754 11.98 -27.39 -2.53
CA THR A 754 10.74 -28.10 -2.90
C THR A 754 9.55 -27.60 -2.08
N ASP A 755 8.32 -27.78 -2.61
CA ASP A 755 7.05 -27.44 -1.96
C ASP A 755 6.97 -26.00 -1.37
N VAL A 756 7.26 -24.99 -2.20
CA VAL A 756 7.22 -23.57 -1.80
C VAL A 756 6.27 -22.73 -2.64
N SER A 757 5.03 -23.17 -2.75
CA SER A 757 3.94 -22.47 -3.45
C SER A 757 3.54 -21.16 -2.76
N SER A 758 3.14 -21.20 -1.49
CA SER A 758 2.58 -20.02 -0.79
C SER A 758 3.63 -19.06 -0.22
N SER A 759 3.24 -17.78 -0.06
CA SER A 759 4.05 -16.74 0.56
C SER A 759 4.52 -17.10 1.98
N ALA A 760 3.65 -17.76 2.76
CA ALA A 760 4.01 -18.26 4.09
C ALA A 760 5.10 -19.34 4.04
N LYS A 761 5.02 -20.31 3.11
CA LYS A 761 6.08 -21.32 2.93
C LYS A 761 7.38 -20.68 2.45
N LYS A 762 7.33 -19.69 1.53
CA LYS A 762 8.48 -18.92 1.06
C LYS A 762 9.19 -18.15 2.20
N LYS A 763 8.42 -17.51 3.10
CA LYS A 763 8.92 -16.86 4.33
C LYS A 763 9.62 -17.88 5.24
N ILE A 764 8.97 -19.02 5.53
CA ILE A 764 9.52 -20.07 6.41
C ILE A 764 10.80 -20.68 5.84
N LEU A 765 10.82 -21.01 4.53
CA LEU A 765 12.00 -21.49 3.81
C LEU A 765 13.20 -20.56 4.05
N LEU A 766 13.02 -19.27 3.77
CA LEU A 766 14.08 -18.27 3.85
C LEU A 766 14.70 -18.21 5.25
N PHE A 767 13.87 -18.10 6.28
CA PHE A 767 14.32 -18.05 7.67
C PHE A 767 15.00 -19.35 8.13
N GLN A 768 14.48 -20.52 7.74
CA GLN A 768 15.10 -21.79 8.09
C GLN A 768 16.46 -21.97 7.41
N LEU A 769 16.59 -21.63 6.12
CA LEU A 769 17.87 -21.73 5.41
C LEU A 769 18.91 -20.76 5.96
N ARG A 770 18.53 -19.52 6.31
CA ARG A 770 19.46 -18.57 6.96
C ARG A 770 19.88 -19.03 8.35
N ARG A 771 18.94 -19.48 9.21
CA ARG A 771 19.28 -20.02 10.53
C ARG A 771 20.24 -21.21 10.44
N ILE A 772 20.03 -22.15 9.51
CA ILE A 772 20.95 -23.29 9.30
C ILE A 772 22.35 -22.81 8.87
N ALA A 773 22.44 -21.74 8.07
CA ALA A 773 23.73 -21.14 7.70
C ALA A 773 24.44 -20.44 8.86
N GLU A 774 23.68 -19.80 9.76
CA GLU A 774 24.17 -19.10 10.97
C GLU A 774 24.61 -20.09 12.07
N ASP A 775 23.87 -21.18 12.28
CA ASP A 775 24.17 -22.22 13.28
C ASP A 775 25.42 -23.06 12.93
N CYS A 776 25.96 -22.89 11.71
CA CYS A 776 27.11 -23.64 11.20
C CYS A 776 28.46 -23.11 11.70
N GLN A 777 29.34 -24.02 12.13
CA GLN A 777 30.70 -23.68 12.61
C GLN A 777 31.59 -23.05 11.54
N ILE A 778 31.30 -23.31 10.27
CA ILE A 778 31.93 -22.67 9.11
C ILE A 778 30.99 -21.53 8.69
N PRO A 779 31.49 -20.32 8.42
CA PRO A 779 30.64 -19.17 8.10
C PRO A 779 30.01 -19.31 6.71
N LEU A 780 28.81 -19.89 6.70
CA LEU A 780 27.99 -20.09 5.50
C LEU A 780 27.03 -18.92 5.28
N MET A 781 26.61 -18.76 4.04
CA MET A 781 25.58 -17.82 3.61
C MET A 781 24.70 -18.50 2.55
N VAL A 782 23.40 -18.26 2.57
CA VAL A 782 22.48 -18.76 1.55
C VAL A 782 22.04 -17.63 0.63
N TYR A 783 21.93 -17.88 -0.68
CA TYR A 783 21.50 -16.85 -1.62
C TYR A 783 20.74 -17.39 -2.83
N ASN A 784 19.70 -16.68 -3.24
CA ASN A 784 19.09 -16.76 -4.56
C ASN A 784 18.50 -15.38 -4.92
N GLN A 785 18.47 -15.01 -6.21
CA GLN A 785 17.87 -13.75 -6.68
C GLN A 785 16.43 -13.53 -6.17
N ALA A 786 15.63 -14.59 -5.99
CA ALA A 786 14.27 -14.50 -5.48
C ALA A 786 14.20 -14.06 -4.00
N PHE A 787 15.26 -14.23 -3.22
CA PHE A 787 15.28 -13.85 -1.81
C PHE A 787 15.16 -12.33 -1.60
N ILE A 788 15.54 -11.52 -2.59
CA ILE A 788 15.34 -10.06 -2.56
C ILE A 788 13.85 -9.71 -2.44
N TYR A 789 12.98 -10.47 -3.11
CA TYR A 789 11.53 -10.33 -2.98
C TYR A 789 10.97 -11.04 -1.74
N PHE A 790 11.64 -12.08 -1.21
CA PHE A 790 11.16 -12.79 -0.01
C PHE A 790 11.52 -12.04 1.29
N ASP A 791 12.57 -11.23 1.30
CA ASP A 791 12.92 -10.35 2.44
C ASP A 791 11.79 -9.38 2.81
N GLN A 792 10.89 -9.04 1.87
CA GLN A 792 9.72 -8.22 2.15
C GLN A 792 8.81 -8.85 3.23
N TYR A 793 8.66 -10.18 3.25
CA TYR A 793 7.77 -10.88 4.20
C TYR A 793 8.27 -10.80 5.65
N ALA A 794 9.53 -10.41 5.87
CA ALA A 794 10.05 -10.06 7.19
C ALA A 794 9.81 -8.57 7.48
N ALA A 795 10.24 -7.71 6.55
CA ALA A 795 10.29 -6.27 6.75
C ALA A 795 8.92 -5.59 6.86
N ILE A 796 7.90 -6.03 6.12
CA ILE A 796 6.59 -5.34 6.06
C ILE A 796 5.91 -5.28 7.42
N LEU A 797 5.87 -6.39 8.17
CA LEU A 797 5.22 -6.43 9.47
C LEU A 797 5.98 -5.58 10.50
N GLU A 798 7.32 -5.70 10.54
CA GLU A 798 8.16 -4.92 11.45
C GLU A 798 8.07 -3.41 11.17
N ASP A 799 8.19 -3.00 9.90
CA ASP A 799 8.06 -1.60 9.49
C ASP A 799 6.65 -1.07 9.79
N THR A 800 5.59 -1.84 9.51
CA THR A 800 4.21 -1.39 9.77
C THR A 800 4.01 -1.14 11.27
N VAL A 801 4.36 -2.11 12.11
CA VAL A 801 4.20 -1.98 13.57
C VAL A 801 5.06 -0.84 14.11
N ARG A 802 6.32 -0.72 13.67
CA ARG A 802 7.22 0.36 14.09
C ARG A 802 6.68 1.74 13.69
N ASN A 803 6.29 1.91 12.43
CA ASN A 803 5.78 3.19 11.92
C ASN A 803 4.47 3.58 12.62
N VAL A 804 3.54 2.64 12.80
CA VAL A 804 2.28 2.85 13.53
C VAL A 804 2.53 3.29 14.97
N LEU A 805 3.44 2.62 15.69
CA LEU A 805 3.75 2.96 17.09
C LEU A 805 4.42 4.34 17.20
N VAL A 806 5.40 4.64 16.35
CA VAL A 806 6.12 5.93 16.36
C VAL A 806 5.19 7.08 15.97
N ALA A 807 4.34 6.90 14.94
CA ALA A 807 3.35 7.91 14.55
C ALA A 807 2.29 8.12 15.63
N SER A 808 1.77 7.05 16.24
CA SER A 808 0.81 7.14 17.35
C SER A 808 1.40 7.87 18.56
N ALA A 809 2.66 7.60 18.90
CA ALA A 809 3.38 8.31 19.95
C ALA A 809 3.60 9.80 19.62
N ALA A 810 3.97 10.12 18.37
CA ALA A 810 4.15 11.50 17.93
C ALA A 810 2.83 12.30 18.02
N MET A 811 1.72 11.72 17.57
CA MET A 811 0.39 12.33 17.69
C MET A 811 -0.06 12.49 19.13
N PHE A 812 0.20 11.49 20.00
CA PHE A 812 -0.09 11.61 21.43
C PHE A 812 0.67 12.80 22.04
N ILE A 813 1.97 12.94 21.76
CA ILE A 813 2.78 14.07 22.24
C ILE A 813 2.23 15.41 21.74
N VAL A 814 1.91 15.54 20.45
CA VAL A 814 1.34 16.80 19.90
C VAL A 814 -0.03 17.10 20.50
N SER A 815 -0.90 16.08 20.65
CA SER A 815 -2.22 16.25 21.26
C SER A 815 -2.15 16.57 22.76
N LEU A 816 -1.12 16.14 23.49
CA LEU A 816 -0.86 16.56 24.87
C LEU A 816 -0.39 18.02 24.97
N LEU A 817 0.37 18.49 23.97
CA LEU A 817 0.90 19.86 23.94
C LEU A 817 -0.15 20.90 23.50
N LEU A 818 -1.12 20.51 22.66
CA LEU A 818 -2.07 21.43 22.05
C LEU A 818 -3.52 21.30 22.56
N ILE A 819 -3.89 20.20 23.24
CA ILE A 819 -5.21 20.06 23.88
C ILE A 819 -5.08 20.32 25.39
N PRO A 820 -5.84 21.28 25.98
CA PRO A 820 -5.84 21.65 27.40
C PRO A 820 -5.94 20.53 28.46
N TYR A 821 -6.52 19.38 28.10
CA TYR A 821 -6.82 18.30 29.03
C TYR A 821 -6.22 16.96 28.55
N PRO A 822 -5.27 16.36 29.29
CA PRO A 822 -4.54 15.17 28.84
C PRO A 822 -5.41 13.92 28.72
N LEU A 823 -6.56 13.88 29.41
CA LEU A 823 -7.55 12.81 29.26
C LEU A 823 -8.15 12.79 27.84
N CYS A 824 -8.38 13.96 27.23
CA CYS A 824 -8.89 14.06 25.87
C CYS A 824 -7.84 13.55 24.86
N SER A 825 -6.58 13.97 25.03
CA SER A 825 -5.44 13.51 24.24
C SER A 825 -5.28 11.97 24.30
N LEU A 826 -5.47 11.38 25.48
CA LEU A 826 -5.44 9.93 25.68
C LEU A 826 -6.62 9.22 24.99
N TRP A 827 -7.85 9.74 25.08
CA TRP A 827 -9.00 9.18 24.38
C TRP A 827 -8.89 9.27 22.86
N VAL A 828 -8.36 10.39 22.33
CA VAL A 828 -8.06 10.53 20.90
C VAL A 828 -7.02 9.50 20.45
N THR A 829 -5.94 9.31 21.21
CA THR A 829 -4.90 8.30 20.89
C THR A 829 -5.44 6.87 20.98
N PHE A 830 -6.33 6.59 21.93
CA PHE A 830 -7.03 5.30 22.01
C PHE A 830 -7.96 5.08 20.80
N ALA A 831 -8.66 6.11 20.34
CA ALA A 831 -9.47 6.04 19.13
C ALA A 831 -8.63 5.75 17.87
N ILE A 832 -7.44 6.38 17.72
CA ILE A 832 -6.50 6.04 16.64
C ILE A 832 -6.15 4.54 16.69
N GLY A 833 -5.66 4.04 17.83
CA GLY A 833 -5.26 2.64 17.98
C GLY A 833 -6.42 1.68 17.68
N SER A 834 -7.62 2.04 18.13
CA SER A 834 -8.88 1.34 17.87
C SER A 834 -9.25 1.31 16.38
N VAL A 835 -9.09 2.43 15.66
CA VAL A 835 -9.32 2.48 14.20
C VAL A 835 -8.28 1.65 13.46
N ILE A 836 -6.98 1.73 13.81
CA ILE A 836 -5.93 0.93 13.16
C ILE A 836 -6.17 -0.57 13.36
N VAL A 837 -6.51 -1.00 14.58
CA VAL A 837 -6.83 -2.41 14.86
C VAL A 837 -8.07 -2.85 14.07
N GLY A 838 -9.08 -2.00 13.91
CA GLY A 838 -10.26 -2.31 13.09
C GLY A 838 -9.98 -2.36 11.59
N VAL A 839 -9.28 -1.38 11.03
CA VAL A 839 -8.89 -1.38 9.62
C VAL A 839 -8.03 -2.60 9.31
N THR A 840 -7.03 -2.89 10.15
CA THR A 840 -6.16 -4.07 9.99
C THR A 840 -6.93 -5.38 10.16
N GLY A 841 -7.85 -5.47 11.12
CA GLY A 841 -8.68 -6.65 11.31
C GLY A 841 -9.62 -6.91 10.13
N PHE A 842 -10.27 -5.86 9.62
CA PHE A 842 -11.19 -5.98 8.49
C PHE A 842 -10.49 -6.19 7.14
N MET A 843 -9.18 -5.89 7.02
CA MET A 843 -8.38 -6.32 5.86
C MET A 843 -8.43 -7.84 5.67
N ALA A 844 -8.37 -8.65 6.74
CA ALA A 844 -8.49 -10.10 6.66
C ALA A 844 -9.86 -10.53 6.10
N PHE A 845 -10.96 -9.98 6.64
CA PHE A 845 -12.31 -10.26 6.15
C PHE A 845 -12.52 -9.86 4.69
N TRP A 846 -11.82 -8.81 4.22
CA TRP A 846 -11.90 -8.31 2.84
C TRP A 846 -10.84 -8.90 1.91
N LYS A 847 -10.09 -9.93 2.35
CA LYS A 847 -9.00 -10.59 1.59
C LYS A 847 -7.98 -9.58 1.04
N VAL A 848 -7.51 -8.69 1.91
CA VAL A 848 -6.43 -7.73 1.65
C VAL A 848 -5.21 -8.16 2.45
N ASN A 849 -4.07 -8.29 1.78
CA ASN A 849 -2.82 -8.65 2.44
C ASN A 849 -2.18 -7.43 3.10
N LEU A 850 -1.40 -7.67 4.15
CA LEU A 850 -0.47 -6.68 4.67
C LEU A 850 0.76 -6.63 3.77
N ASP A 851 0.71 -5.73 2.78
CA ASP A 851 1.79 -5.40 1.84
C ASP A 851 2.25 -3.93 1.97
N SER A 852 3.29 -3.53 1.25
CA SER A 852 3.85 -2.16 1.30
C SER A 852 2.85 -1.07 0.88
N ILE A 853 1.85 -1.40 0.06
CA ILE A 853 0.78 -0.49 -0.38
C ILE A 853 -0.26 -0.33 0.73
N SER A 854 -0.63 -1.44 1.38
CA SER A 854 -1.50 -1.43 2.57
C SER A 854 -0.84 -0.66 3.74
N MET A 855 0.48 -0.76 3.91
CA MET A 855 1.22 -0.03 4.94
C MET A 855 1.14 1.49 4.72
N ILE A 856 1.26 1.97 3.48
CA ILE A 856 1.01 3.38 3.14
C ILE A 856 -0.40 3.80 3.58
N ASN A 857 -1.41 2.98 3.26
CA ASN A 857 -2.79 3.26 3.64
C ASN A 857 -3.03 3.23 5.17
N LEU A 858 -2.30 2.42 5.93
CA LEU A 858 -2.35 2.42 7.41
C LEU A 858 -1.65 3.65 8.02
N VAL A 859 -0.58 4.16 7.41
CA VAL A 859 0.04 5.44 7.82
C VAL A 859 -0.85 6.63 7.47
N ILE A 860 -1.58 6.59 6.35
CA ILE A 860 -2.59 7.59 5.99
C ILE A 860 -3.82 7.53 6.92
N CYS A 861 -4.29 6.31 7.26
CA CYS A 861 -5.38 6.06 8.20
C CYS A 861 -5.20 6.81 9.52
N ILE A 862 -3.98 6.78 10.03
CA ILE A 862 -3.55 7.47 11.23
C ILE A 862 -3.95 8.95 11.22
N GLY A 863 -3.73 9.66 10.11
CA GLY A 863 -4.05 11.08 9.99
C GLY A 863 -5.55 11.34 9.89
N PHE A 864 -6.21 10.81 8.87
CA PHE A 864 -7.65 11.04 8.66
C PHE A 864 -8.53 10.63 9.87
N SER A 865 -8.16 9.57 10.60
CA SER A 865 -8.91 9.15 11.80
C SER A 865 -8.65 10.03 13.02
N PHE A 866 -7.45 10.62 13.12
CA PHE A 866 -7.10 11.59 14.15
C PHE A 866 -7.87 12.89 13.94
N ASP A 867 -7.97 13.38 12.71
CA ASP A 867 -8.61 14.66 12.37
C ASP A 867 -10.05 14.74 12.90
N PHE A 868 -10.89 13.77 12.54
CA PHE A 868 -12.27 13.68 13.04
C PHE A 868 -12.36 13.65 14.57
N SER A 869 -11.45 12.92 15.21
CA SER A 869 -11.43 12.71 16.65
C SER A 869 -10.97 13.98 17.40
N VAL A 870 -9.98 14.69 16.86
CA VAL A 870 -9.47 15.96 17.42
C VAL A 870 -10.47 17.09 17.26
N HIS A 871 -11.05 17.28 16.08
CA HIS A 871 -12.00 18.36 15.85
C HIS A 871 -13.15 18.31 16.86
N ILE A 872 -13.75 17.14 17.07
CA ILE A 872 -14.83 16.94 18.04
C ILE A 872 -14.33 17.06 19.49
N SER A 873 -13.16 16.50 19.82
CA SER A 873 -12.60 16.59 21.19
C SER A 873 -12.20 18.01 21.59
N TYR A 874 -11.61 18.78 20.69
CA TYR A 874 -11.23 20.17 20.92
C TYR A 874 -12.49 21.05 21.10
N ALA A 875 -13.51 20.89 20.25
CA ALA A 875 -14.79 21.61 20.43
C ALA A 875 -15.52 21.24 21.74
N PHE A 876 -15.43 19.97 22.18
CA PHE A 876 -15.95 19.55 23.49
C PHE A 876 -15.19 20.21 24.65
N VAL A 877 -13.86 20.31 24.55
CA VAL A 877 -13.01 20.94 25.56
C VAL A 877 -13.27 22.45 25.65
N SER A 878 -13.32 23.14 24.51
CA SER A 878 -13.54 24.59 24.42
C SER A 878 -14.99 25.02 24.64
N SER A 879 -15.92 24.09 24.81
CA SER A 879 -17.33 24.38 25.14
C SER A 879 -17.46 24.94 26.56
N SER A 880 -18.13 26.09 26.68
CA SER A 880 -18.47 26.75 27.94
C SER A 880 -19.70 26.17 28.65
N GLN A 881 -20.38 25.18 28.04
CA GLN A 881 -21.60 24.59 28.62
C GLN A 881 -21.33 23.88 29.96
N PRO A 882 -22.21 24.01 30.96
CA PRO A 882 -21.95 23.50 32.31
C PRO A 882 -22.08 21.98 32.42
N SER A 883 -22.91 21.34 31.60
CA SER A 883 -23.12 19.88 31.65
C SER A 883 -22.34 19.15 30.56
N VAL A 884 -21.72 18.03 30.94
CA VAL A 884 -20.92 17.16 30.04
C VAL A 884 -21.72 16.70 28.81
N ASN A 885 -22.99 16.36 29.00
CA ASN A 885 -23.88 16.01 27.90
C ASN A 885 -24.08 17.19 26.94
N GLN A 886 -24.29 18.40 27.45
CA GLN A 886 -24.49 19.59 26.62
C GLN A 886 -23.20 20.04 25.91
N LYS A 887 -22.02 19.87 26.53
CA LYS A 887 -20.71 20.02 25.84
C LYS A 887 -20.61 19.10 24.63
N SER A 888 -21.05 17.84 24.77
CA SER A 888 -21.07 16.86 23.68
C SER A 888 -22.06 17.23 22.57
N VAL A 889 -23.28 17.67 22.92
CA VAL A 889 -24.28 18.17 21.96
C VAL A 889 -23.76 19.41 21.22
N GLU A 890 -23.11 20.36 21.92
CA GLU A 890 -22.53 21.56 21.30
C GLU A 890 -21.39 21.21 20.34
N ALA A 891 -20.45 20.33 20.72
CA ALA A 891 -19.38 19.88 19.84
C ALA A 891 -19.92 19.25 18.54
N LEU A 892 -20.94 18.39 18.64
CA LEU A 892 -21.62 17.78 17.51
C LEU A 892 -22.38 18.80 16.65
N TYR A 893 -23.09 19.76 17.27
CA TYR A 893 -23.73 20.87 16.55
C TYR A 893 -22.72 21.72 15.77
N LEU A 894 -21.56 22.00 16.37
CA LEU A 894 -20.53 22.86 15.78
C LEU A 894 -19.78 22.17 14.63
N LEU A 895 -19.38 20.90 14.77
CA LEU A 895 -18.44 20.25 13.85
C LEU A 895 -18.91 18.91 13.26
N GLY A 896 -20.05 18.36 13.71
CA GLY A 896 -20.58 17.11 13.18
C GLY A 896 -20.91 17.15 11.68
N TYR A 897 -21.42 18.28 11.17
CA TYR A 897 -21.70 18.42 9.74
C TYR A 897 -20.41 18.50 8.88
N PRO A 898 -19.42 19.37 9.16
CA PRO A 898 -18.13 19.34 8.46
C PRO A 898 -17.43 17.98 8.45
N VAL A 899 -17.35 17.30 9.60
CA VAL A 899 -16.75 15.96 9.71
C VAL A 899 -17.48 14.95 8.82
N LEU A 900 -18.82 15.01 8.77
CA LEU A 900 -19.61 14.18 7.87
C LEU A 900 -19.39 14.53 6.39
N GLN A 901 -19.26 15.81 6.04
CA GLN A 901 -18.93 16.24 4.67
C GLN A 901 -17.56 15.73 4.23
N SER A 902 -16.54 15.81 5.10
CA SER A 902 -15.19 15.31 4.83
C SER A 902 -15.19 13.79 4.59
N ALA A 903 -15.80 13.02 5.50
CA ALA A 903 -15.94 11.57 5.38
C ALA A 903 -16.64 11.18 4.06
N ILE A 904 -17.79 11.80 3.75
CA ILE A 904 -18.54 11.51 2.51
C ILE A 904 -17.76 11.92 1.26
N SER A 905 -17.09 13.09 1.25
CA SER A 905 -16.34 13.57 0.08
C SER A 905 -15.23 12.59 -0.31
N THR A 906 -14.49 12.08 0.68
CA THR A 906 -13.41 11.11 0.45
C THR A 906 -13.97 9.74 0.06
N ILE A 907 -15.06 9.29 0.70
CA ILE A 907 -15.76 8.04 0.32
C ILE A 907 -16.20 8.09 -1.15
N ILE A 908 -16.86 9.17 -1.59
CA ILE A 908 -17.28 9.38 -2.99
C ILE A 908 -16.08 9.26 -3.93
N GLY A 909 -14.96 9.88 -3.56
CA GLY A 909 -13.72 9.80 -4.32
C GLY A 909 -13.16 8.38 -4.46
N VAL A 910 -13.04 7.63 -3.34
CA VAL A 910 -12.44 6.29 -3.38
C VAL A 910 -13.37 5.24 -3.96
N CYS A 911 -14.70 5.42 -3.87
CA CYS A 911 -15.67 4.52 -4.49
C CYS A 911 -15.46 4.36 -6.00
N VAL A 912 -14.93 5.36 -6.70
CA VAL A 912 -14.61 5.26 -8.13
C VAL A 912 -13.47 4.26 -8.38
N LEU A 913 -12.50 4.17 -7.47
CA LEU A 913 -11.37 3.23 -7.55
C LEU A 913 -11.79 1.77 -7.36
N ALA A 914 -12.99 1.50 -6.82
CA ALA A 914 -13.55 0.15 -6.74
C ALA A 914 -13.78 -0.49 -8.11
N ALA A 915 -13.99 0.32 -9.16
CA ALA A 915 -14.18 -0.13 -10.54
C ALA A 915 -12.86 -0.36 -11.30
N ALA A 916 -11.69 -0.08 -10.69
CA ALA A 916 -10.40 -0.29 -11.33
C ALA A 916 -10.04 -1.78 -11.41
N LYS A 917 -9.46 -2.20 -12.54
CA LYS A 917 -9.10 -3.60 -12.83
C LYS A 917 -7.81 -4.09 -12.17
N ALA A 918 -7.22 -3.32 -11.26
CA ALA A 918 -5.98 -3.71 -10.58
C ALA A 918 -6.21 -3.90 -9.07
N TYR A 919 -5.47 -4.84 -8.48
CA TYR A 919 -5.49 -5.05 -7.03
C TYR A 919 -5.13 -3.76 -6.26
N ILE A 920 -4.11 -3.01 -6.70
CA ILE A 920 -3.61 -1.80 -6.03
C ILE A 920 -4.73 -0.81 -5.70
N PHE A 921 -5.51 -0.41 -6.70
CA PHE A 921 -6.57 0.59 -6.56
C PHE A 921 -7.79 0.05 -5.79
N ARG A 922 -8.11 -1.24 -5.93
CA ARG A 922 -9.16 -1.88 -5.14
C ARG A 922 -8.76 -2.04 -3.68
N THR A 923 -7.51 -2.36 -3.37
CA THR A 923 -6.94 -2.41 -2.01
C THR A 923 -6.93 -1.02 -1.38
N PHE A 924 -6.54 0.00 -2.15
CA PHE A 924 -6.60 1.40 -1.73
C PHE A 924 -8.04 1.84 -1.41
N PHE A 925 -9.00 1.56 -2.31
CA PHE A 925 -10.43 1.77 -2.04
C PHE A 925 -10.87 1.06 -0.76
N LYS A 926 -10.59 -0.24 -0.66
CA LYS A 926 -11.01 -1.10 0.45
C LYS A 926 -10.55 -0.53 1.80
N ILE A 927 -9.26 -0.20 1.91
CA ILE A 927 -8.70 0.33 3.16
C ILE A 927 -9.26 1.73 3.42
N MET A 928 -9.18 2.68 2.48
CA MET A 928 -9.65 4.05 2.69
C MET A 928 -11.15 4.14 3.02
N PHE A 929 -11.98 3.25 2.47
CA PHE A 929 -13.40 3.15 2.80
C PHE A 929 -13.60 2.74 4.27
N LEU A 930 -12.86 1.73 4.75
CA LEU A 930 -12.87 1.33 6.17
C LEU A 930 -12.32 2.44 7.07
N VAL A 931 -11.26 3.14 6.66
CA VAL A 931 -10.70 4.31 7.38
C VAL A 931 -11.76 5.38 7.58
N MET A 932 -12.48 5.79 6.53
CA MET A 932 -13.45 6.88 6.66
C MET A 932 -14.69 6.46 7.45
N ILE A 933 -15.15 5.21 7.33
CA ILE A 933 -16.28 4.71 8.14
C ILE A 933 -15.89 4.59 9.61
N PHE A 934 -14.79 3.90 9.93
CA PHE A 934 -14.38 3.71 11.32
C PHE A 934 -13.90 5.02 11.95
N GLY A 935 -13.16 5.86 11.23
CA GLY A 935 -12.76 7.19 11.68
C GLY A 935 -13.97 8.08 11.98
N ALA A 936 -14.94 8.18 11.07
CA ALA A 936 -16.15 8.98 11.30
C ALA A 936 -17.00 8.42 12.45
N ALA A 937 -17.11 7.09 12.61
CA ALA A 937 -17.77 6.48 13.76
C ALA A 937 -17.06 6.79 15.08
N HIS A 938 -15.72 6.80 15.11
CA HIS A 938 -14.97 7.20 16.30
C HIS A 938 -15.17 8.68 16.63
N GLY A 939 -15.04 9.58 15.66
CA GLY A 939 -15.24 11.02 15.86
C GLY A 939 -16.68 11.41 16.23
N LEU A 940 -17.69 10.83 15.59
CA LEU A 940 -19.10 11.24 15.73
C LEU A 940 -19.91 10.43 16.75
N ILE A 941 -19.48 9.21 17.12
CA ILE A 941 -20.25 8.33 18.03
C ILE A 941 -19.43 8.00 19.28
N PHE A 942 -18.30 7.31 19.13
CA PHE A 942 -17.57 6.74 20.28
C PHE A 942 -16.92 7.83 21.16
N ILE A 943 -16.17 8.78 20.58
CA ILE A 943 -15.53 9.87 21.33
C ILE A 943 -16.56 10.73 22.09
N PRO A 944 -17.65 11.22 21.48
CA PRO A 944 -18.72 11.93 22.20
C PRO A 944 -19.25 11.14 23.40
N VAL A 945 -19.58 9.86 23.22
CA VAL A 945 -20.14 9.00 24.27
C VAL A 945 -19.12 8.69 25.36
N PHE A 946 -17.83 8.55 25.05
CA PHE A 946 -16.78 8.31 26.04
C PHE A 946 -16.41 9.56 26.85
N LEU A 947 -16.29 10.74 26.21
CA LEU A 947 -16.01 12.01 26.90
C LEU A 947 -17.10 12.34 27.94
N THR A 948 -18.37 12.27 27.54
CA THR A 948 -19.36 11.43 28.23
C THR A 948 -19.13 11.02 29.69
N PHE A 949 -18.55 9.84 29.88
CA PHE A 949 -18.40 9.18 31.18
C PHE A 949 -17.31 9.82 32.06
N PHE A 950 -16.26 10.39 31.44
CA PHE A 950 -15.09 10.93 32.14
C PHE A 950 -15.11 12.44 32.30
N GLY A 951 -16.09 13.14 31.73
CA GLY A 951 -16.23 14.59 31.75
C GLY A 951 -16.45 15.22 33.14
N ARG A 952 -16.55 14.41 34.20
CA ARG A 952 -16.50 14.87 35.60
C ARG A 952 -15.06 15.17 36.08
N PHE A 953 -14.06 14.67 35.35
CA PHE A 953 -12.63 14.95 35.56
C PHE A 953 -12.10 16.04 34.62
N ILE A 954 -12.79 16.24 33.49
CA ILE A 954 -12.70 17.41 32.59
C ILE A 954 -13.51 18.57 33.20
#